data_AF-A0AB74KYB5-F1
#
_entry.id   AF-A0AB74KYB5-F1
#
_cell.length_a   1.000
_cell.length_b   1.000
_cell.length_c   1.000
_cell.angle_alpha   90.00
_cell.angle_beta   90.00
_cell.angle_gamma   90.00
#
_symmetry.space_group_name_H-M   'P 1'
#
loop_
_entity.id
_entity.type
_entity.pdbx_description
1 polymer ?
#
loop_
_entity_poly.entity_id
_entity_poly.type
_entity_poly.pdbx_seq_one_letter_code
_entity_poly.pdbx_strand_id
1 'polypeptide(L)'
;MNNKALKYNFVSFLILTILFFIIATLAAHLASPTRYTIDKTAPIYSNTAYRIDSSKALTLEQFLAEPDKLKQRPFKDVEWDLAAQDYWLKLDLENRQAKPVELAIHFDNPMVDYLSVYHVDDKGQLIDTTELGDKVSGLSLFQYSTPHSMLTMQGYEQTSLIIKIDTVGISKTPINIYGEKEFQDLLRSQSGIWGIFIGVLIMAALYNLVLFLGIRDRVYLIYIGYIISALLLMGSVLGFGFYLWPLSWQIFFNEQVVFSNYAIAFFTVAFCTMFLRYHKDNCRLYKLSISFLALLFSLSLISFFMLEYHSSKIFFAIMVPLYILCICMIYKKLVSGFRWAKFYVMSWVPLIVGAAIQPLELTGFIPYSFAVRHIFLVAILCEIVLMAMALADRVRYQREKALYHATHTQQTELLNQAMLKQAYMAITSEHRLANLCLVKIEQFNALMSILKPSQSSQIIITVAQSLEHQINKNRQFINLESALDNSPKVADLGNGVLAFISTKIQSQAELHQELSNLCKQLPKQYKVAGLDLQLYYRYSITEPVSDDGFDIWLQRGYLGLSQKQQNIDFNTPHIDMDVSLAAELQQAMRSNTLAIYLQPIINLRNGAICGAEALLRWPTAGKYLDIEQLILLAERTGLINELSLWVIDQACLAAAQLNRQGYREHTISVNLSAKNLAIPKLVEKVENTILKHGITADQLKFELTEFALIKNHDEMVSFISELNKLGSKVVLDDFGTGYSSLNYLVNYSFSTIKVDKSFILDLVNNTTNQVVVKTAIDMAHNLDMNITIEGIEDQETEKMLIKMGADQGQGYYYSKAVPINEYLSFIASQFK
;
A
#
# COMPACT_ATOMS: atom_id res chain seq x y z
N MET A 1 0.62 15.50 44.98
CA MET A 1 -0.37 14.63 44.29
C MET A 1 -1.77 15.08 44.67
N ASN A 2 -2.62 15.30 43.68
CA ASN A 2 -3.83 16.13 43.81
C ASN A 2 -4.99 15.35 44.48
N ASN A 3 -5.56 15.85 45.58
CA ASN A 3 -6.61 15.18 46.38
C ASN A 3 -7.88 14.83 45.56
N LYS A 4 -8.09 15.49 44.41
CA LYS A 4 -9.16 15.16 43.45
C LYS A 4 -8.92 13.84 42.70
N ALA A 5 -7.67 13.54 42.33
CA ALA A 5 -7.33 12.30 41.62
C ALA A 5 -7.52 11.07 42.52
N LEU A 6 -7.26 11.20 43.82
CA LEU A 6 -7.48 10.14 44.80
C LEU A 6 -8.97 9.77 44.93
N LYS A 7 -9.86 10.77 44.91
CA LYS A 7 -11.33 10.56 44.99
C LYS A 7 -11.87 9.81 43.76
N TYR A 8 -11.45 10.17 42.56
CA TYR A 8 -11.90 9.48 41.34
C TYR A 8 -11.33 8.06 41.22
N ASN A 9 -10.11 7.82 41.69
CA ASN A 9 -9.55 6.48 41.75
C ASN A 9 -10.30 5.59 42.75
N PHE A 10 -10.69 6.13 43.91
CA PHE A 10 -11.50 5.40 44.89
C PHE A 10 -12.87 5.02 44.33
N VAL A 11 -13.56 5.95 43.66
CA VAL A 11 -14.84 5.68 43.00
C VAL A 11 -14.68 4.62 41.89
N SER A 12 -13.61 4.69 41.10
CA SER A 12 -13.33 3.71 40.05
C SER A 12 -13.07 2.32 40.63
N PHE A 13 -12.31 2.22 41.72
CA PHE A 13 -12.05 0.95 42.40
C PHE A 13 -13.34 0.36 43.01
N LEU A 14 -14.19 1.20 43.61
CA LEU A 14 -15.49 0.78 44.12
C LEU A 14 -16.38 0.22 43.01
N ILE A 15 -16.48 0.92 41.87
CA ILE A 15 -17.25 0.46 40.70
C ILE A 15 -16.70 -0.89 40.21
N LEU A 16 -15.38 -1.03 40.10
CA LEU A 16 -14.76 -2.26 39.62
C LEU A 16 -14.97 -3.43 40.59
N THR A 17 -14.95 -3.17 41.90
CA THR A 17 -15.22 -4.17 42.94
C THR A 17 -16.68 -4.63 42.91
N ILE A 18 -17.62 -3.69 42.76
CA ILE A 18 -19.05 -4.00 42.60
C ILE A 18 -19.28 -4.81 41.33
N LEU A 19 -18.67 -4.42 40.21
CA LEU A 19 -18.77 -5.14 38.94
C LEU A 19 -18.21 -6.56 39.07
N PHE A 20 -17.04 -6.72 39.68
CA PHE A 20 -16.45 -8.03 39.94
C PHE A 20 -17.35 -8.90 40.82
N PHE A 21 -17.92 -8.33 41.88
CA PHE A 21 -18.86 -9.03 42.74
C PHE A 21 -20.10 -9.50 41.96
N ILE A 22 -20.72 -8.62 41.17
CA ILE A 22 -21.88 -8.97 40.32
C ILE A 22 -21.52 -10.11 39.36
N ILE A 23 -20.37 -10.02 38.67
CA ILE A 23 -19.91 -11.06 37.73
C ILE A 23 -19.65 -12.38 38.46
N ALA A 24 -18.98 -12.35 39.62
CA ALA A 24 -18.67 -13.54 40.39
C ALA A 24 -19.95 -14.22 40.93
N THR A 25 -20.91 -13.44 41.43
CA THR A 25 -22.21 -13.95 41.89
C THR A 25 -23.01 -14.55 40.73
N LEU A 26 -23.07 -13.86 39.58
CA LEU A 26 -23.73 -14.37 38.38
C LEU A 26 -23.11 -15.68 37.89
N ALA A 27 -21.77 -15.73 37.83
CA ALA A 27 -21.04 -16.94 37.43
C ALA A 27 -21.30 -18.11 38.39
N ALA A 28 -21.31 -17.87 39.70
CA ALA A 28 -21.58 -18.89 40.71
C ALA A 28 -23.01 -19.46 40.59
N HIS A 29 -24.01 -18.62 40.31
CA HIS A 29 -25.39 -19.06 40.12
C HIS A 29 -25.60 -19.85 38.82
N LEU A 30 -24.86 -19.54 37.76
CA LEU A 30 -25.01 -20.19 36.45
C LEU A 30 -24.21 -21.49 36.30
N ALA A 31 -23.14 -21.70 37.08
CA ALA A 31 -22.18 -22.80 36.86
C ALA A 31 -22.57 -24.17 37.46
N SER A 32 -23.65 -24.29 38.25
CA SER A 32 -23.92 -25.48 39.07
C SER A 32 -25.17 -26.36 38.78
N PRO A 33 -25.92 -26.26 37.66
CA PRO A 33 -27.18 -26.99 37.53
C PRO A 33 -27.03 -28.53 37.42
N THR A 34 -25.97 -29.04 36.78
CA THR A 34 -25.76 -30.50 36.62
C THR A 34 -25.22 -31.22 37.85
N ARG A 35 -24.97 -30.54 38.97
CA ARG A 35 -24.51 -31.21 40.21
C ARG A 35 -25.62 -32.07 40.85
N TYR A 36 -26.87 -31.91 40.40
CA TYR A 36 -28.09 -32.47 40.99
C TYR A 36 -28.84 -33.48 40.10
N THR A 37 -28.21 -34.03 39.04
CA THR A 37 -28.80 -35.16 38.28
C THR A 37 -29.07 -36.34 39.21
N ILE A 38 -30.21 -37.03 39.03
CA ILE A 38 -30.71 -38.04 39.98
C ILE A 38 -29.73 -39.19 40.22
N ASP A 39 -28.89 -39.55 39.23
CA ASP A 39 -27.77 -40.50 39.36
C ASP A 39 -26.79 -40.17 40.50
N LYS A 40 -26.82 -38.93 41.04
CA LYS A 40 -25.90 -38.44 42.09
C LYS A 40 -26.58 -38.10 43.42
N THR A 41 -27.91 -38.09 43.49
CA THR A 41 -28.67 -37.58 44.66
C THR A 41 -29.71 -38.55 45.24
N ALA A 42 -29.89 -39.74 44.64
CA ALA A 42 -30.60 -40.91 45.16
C ALA A 42 -32.08 -40.68 45.56
N PRO A 43 -33.01 -41.19 44.73
CA PRO A 43 -33.78 -42.35 45.19
C PRO A 43 -34.20 -43.38 44.12
N ILE A 44 -33.79 -43.18 42.86
CA ILE A 44 -34.18 -44.02 41.73
C ILE A 44 -32.96 -44.80 41.25
N TYR A 45 -33.08 -46.12 41.19
CA TYR A 45 -32.04 -46.95 40.59
C TYR A 45 -32.25 -46.96 39.08
N SER A 46 -31.21 -46.58 38.34
CA SER A 46 -31.19 -46.62 36.88
C SER A 46 -30.26 -47.75 36.43
N ASN A 47 -30.77 -48.66 35.58
CA ASN A 47 -29.93 -49.57 34.81
C ASN A 47 -30.01 -49.19 33.33
N THR A 48 -28.87 -49.20 32.66
CA THR A 48 -28.78 -48.71 31.27
C THR A 48 -28.15 -49.76 30.38
N ALA A 49 -28.76 -49.96 29.22
CA ALA A 49 -28.21 -50.80 28.18
C ALA A 49 -28.39 -50.16 26.82
N TYR A 50 -27.57 -50.53 25.84
CA TYR A 50 -27.73 -50.01 24.49
C TYR A 50 -27.40 -51.03 23.40
N ARG A 51 -27.94 -50.78 22.20
CA ARG A 51 -27.63 -51.48 20.96
C ARG A 51 -27.54 -50.46 19.84
N ILE A 52 -26.52 -50.61 19.00
CA ILE A 52 -26.35 -49.79 17.80
C ILE A 52 -26.85 -50.63 16.61
N ASP A 53 -27.70 -50.05 15.79
CA ASP A 53 -28.22 -50.68 14.57
C ASP A 53 -27.75 -49.92 13.33
N SER A 54 -26.69 -50.43 12.70
CA SER A 54 -26.16 -49.88 11.45
C SER A 54 -27.05 -50.14 10.25
N SER A 55 -28.06 -51.03 10.35
CA SER A 55 -28.99 -51.31 9.25
C SER A 55 -30.22 -50.39 9.21
N LYS A 56 -30.48 -49.67 10.32
CA LYS A 56 -31.68 -48.83 10.54
C LYS A 56 -33.01 -49.57 10.32
N ALA A 57 -33.00 -50.89 10.45
CA ALA A 57 -34.15 -51.77 10.18
C ALA A 57 -34.73 -52.40 11.46
N LEU A 58 -34.03 -52.26 12.60
CA LEU A 58 -34.47 -52.80 13.87
C LEU A 58 -35.79 -52.15 14.31
N THR A 59 -36.76 -52.96 14.71
CA THR A 59 -38.03 -52.50 15.29
C THR A 59 -38.04 -52.63 16.80
N LEU A 60 -38.98 -51.95 17.47
CA LEU A 60 -39.15 -52.05 18.93
C LEU A 60 -39.37 -53.49 19.39
N GLU A 61 -40.23 -54.23 18.69
CA GLU A 61 -40.52 -55.64 19.00
C GLU A 61 -39.27 -56.52 18.91
N GLN A 62 -38.45 -56.32 17.86
CA GLN A 62 -37.18 -57.05 17.69
C GLN A 62 -36.14 -56.65 18.74
N PHE A 63 -36.09 -55.37 19.12
CA PHE A 63 -35.20 -54.88 20.16
C PHE A 63 -35.53 -55.51 21.52
N LEU A 64 -36.82 -55.60 21.87
CA LEU A 64 -37.29 -56.22 23.11
C LEU A 64 -37.13 -57.75 23.12
N ALA A 65 -37.26 -58.41 21.97
CA ALA A 65 -37.16 -59.87 21.84
C ALA A 65 -35.72 -60.43 21.93
N GLU A 66 -34.68 -59.59 21.75
CA GLU A 66 -33.27 -60.01 21.70
C GLU A 66 -32.40 -59.37 22.81
N PRO A 67 -32.69 -59.63 24.11
CA PRO A 67 -31.99 -58.98 25.23
C PRO A 67 -30.49 -59.33 25.30
N ASP A 68 -30.08 -60.50 24.79
CA ASP A 68 -28.68 -60.95 24.79
C ASP A 68 -27.76 -60.09 23.90
N LYS A 69 -28.33 -59.32 22.96
CA LYS A 69 -27.57 -58.43 22.07
C LYS A 69 -27.36 -57.03 22.66
N LEU A 70 -27.85 -56.77 23.87
CA LEU A 70 -27.70 -55.48 24.56
C LEU A 70 -26.34 -55.38 25.24
N LYS A 71 -25.63 -54.27 25.01
CA LYS A 71 -24.44 -53.91 25.78
C LYS A 71 -24.89 -53.27 27.10
N GLN A 72 -24.72 -53.98 28.21
CA GLN A 72 -25.02 -53.48 29.57
C GLN A 72 -23.91 -52.53 30.04
N ARG A 73 -24.03 -51.25 29.69
CA ARG A 73 -23.06 -50.19 30.03
C ARG A 73 -23.78 -48.84 30.23
N PRO A 74 -23.23 -47.94 31.07
CA PRO A 74 -23.69 -46.56 31.20
C PRO A 74 -23.80 -45.84 29.85
N PHE A 75 -24.80 -44.96 29.69
CA PHE A 75 -24.98 -44.17 28.46
C PHE A 75 -23.80 -43.26 28.10
N LYS A 76 -23.00 -42.86 29.10
CA LYS A 76 -21.73 -42.13 28.87
C LYS A 76 -20.69 -42.94 28.08
N ASP A 77 -20.80 -44.26 28.07
CA ASP A 77 -19.87 -45.20 27.41
C ASP A 77 -20.44 -45.71 26.07
N VAL A 78 -21.48 -45.05 25.54
CA VAL A 78 -21.99 -45.30 24.18
C VAL A 78 -20.94 -44.84 23.17
N GLU A 79 -20.62 -45.73 22.23
CA GLU A 79 -19.68 -45.49 21.14
C GLU A 79 -20.36 -44.68 20.03
N TRP A 80 -20.49 -43.38 20.24
CA TRP A 80 -21.06 -42.47 19.25
C TRP A 80 -20.14 -42.34 18.03
N ASP A 81 -20.71 -42.51 16.83
CA ASP A 81 -20.03 -42.30 15.55
C ASP A 81 -20.85 -41.37 14.65
N LEU A 82 -20.14 -40.65 13.78
CA LEU A 82 -20.66 -39.84 12.68
C LEU A 82 -20.89 -40.76 11.46
N ALA A 83 -21.89 -41.63 11.58
CA ALA A 83 -22.31 -42.59 10.57
C ALA A 83 -23.84 -42.76 10.58
N ALA A 84 -24.41 -43.20 9.45
CA ALA A 84 -25.83 -43.48 9.33
C ALA A 84 -26.19 -44.77 10.08
N GLN A 85 -26.62 -44.64 11.34
CA GLN A 85 -27.04 -45.76 12.19
C GLN A 85 -28.03 -45.30 13.26
N ASP A 86 -28.89 -46.21 13.69
CA ASP A 86 -29.84 -45.98 14.76
C ASP A 86 -29.21 -46.36 16.10
N TYR A 87 -29.46 -45.55 17.13
CA TYR A 87 -29.07 -45.87 18.50
C TYR A 87 -30.31 -46.23 19.29
N TRP A 88 -30.34 -47.46 19.80
CA TRP A 88 -31.39 -47.94 20.67
C TRP A 88 -30.86 -48.04 22.09
N LEU A 89 -31.48 -47.29 22.99
CA LEU A 89 -31.07 -47.17 24.38
C LEU A 89 -32.21 -47.69 25.26
N LYS A 90 -31.88 -48.48 26.27
CA LYS A 90 -32.81 -49.00 27.27
C LYS A 90 -32.44 -48.42 28.62
N LEU A 91 -33.41 -47.79 29.27
CA LEU A 91 -33.30 -47.21 30.59
C LEU A 91 -34.34 -47.85 31.51
N ASP A 92 -33.88 -48.73 32.40
CA ASP A 92 -34.70 -49.32 33.45
C ASP A 92 -34.71 -48.39 34.66
N LEU A 93 -35.89 -48.02 35.14
CA LEU A 93 -36.07 -47.14 36.30
C LEU A 93 -36.83 -47.86 37.40
N GLU A 94 -36.32 -47.75 38.64
CA GLU A 94 -36.99 -48.27 39.83
C GLU A 94 -37.15 -47.15 40.87
N ASN A 95 -38.40 -46.78 41.17
CA ASN A 95 -38.69 -45.84 42.25
C ASN A 95 -38.70 -46.56 43.60
N ARG A 96 -37.62 -46.46 44.39
CA ARG A 96 -37.54 -47.12 45.70
C ARG A 96 -38.26 -46.39 46.83
N GLN A 97 -38.95 -45.29 46.55
CA GLN A 97 -39.71 -44.53 47.54
C GLN A 97 -41.19 -44.92 47.51
N ALA A 98 -41.87 -44.72 48.64
CA ALA A 98 -43.32 -44.92 48.74
C ALA A 98 -44.14 -43.78 48.09
N LYS A 99 -43.50 -42.68 47.71
CA LYS A 99 -44.15 -41.50 47.13
C LYS A 99 -43.97 -41.48 45.62
N PRO A 100 -44.94 -40.92 44.86
CA PRO A 100 -44.75 -40.69 43.45
C PRO A 100 -43.64 -39.67 43.21
N VAL A 101 -42.88 -39.86 42.13
CA VAL A 101 -41.81 -38.97 41.71
C VAL A 101 -42.04 -38.56 40.26
N GLU A 102 -41.95 -37.27 39.99
CA GLU A 102 -41.98 -36.72 38.64
C GLU A 102 -40.55 -36.51 38.13
N LEU A 103 -40.30 -37.03 36.93
CA LEU A 103 -39.00 -37.06 36.30
C LEU A 103 -39.06 -36.37 34.95
N ALA A 104 -38.05 -35.57 34.66
CA ALA A 104 -37.76 -35.05 33.35
C ALA A 104 -36.54 -35.80 32.78
N ILE A 105 -36.76 -36.60 31.74
CA ILE A 105 -35.67 -37.16 30.94
C ILE A 105 -35.32 -36.14 29.87
N HIS A 106 -34.17 -35.50 30.00
CA HIS A 106 -33.67 -34.48 29.10
C HIS A 106 -32.65 -35.06 28.11
N PHE A 107 -32.85 -34.77 26.83
CA PHE A 107 -31.99 -35.16 25.72
C PHE A 107 -31.30 -33.91 25.18
N ASP A 108 -30.03 -33.68 25.55
CA ASP A 108 -29.29 -32.47 25.16
C ASP A 108 -28.75 -32.56 23.72
N ASN A 109 -29.67 -32.65 22.77
CA ASN A 109 -29.40 -32.57 21.34
C ASN A 109 -30.63 -32.01 20.60
N PRO A 110 -30.74 -30.67 20.48
CA PRO A 110 -31.87 -30.02 19.81
C PRO A 110 -31.87 -30.18 18.28
N MET A 111 -30.82 -30.81 17.71
CA MET A 111 -30.66 -31.04 16.28
C MET A 111 -30.92 -32.51 15.89
N VAL A 112 -31.43 -33.31 16.82
CA VAL A 112 -31.79 -34.71 16.52
C VAL A 112 -32.96 -34.72 15.53
N ASP A 113 -32.84 -35.48 14.44
CA ASP A 113 -33.89 -35.55 13.41
C ASP A 113 -35.16 -36.19 13.98
N TYR A 114 -35.03 -37.42 14.48
CA TYR A 114 -36.11 -38.19 15.10
C TYR A 114 -35.61 -38.84 16.40
N LEU A 115 -36.38 -38.65 17.47
CA LEU A 115 -36.14 -39.19 18.80
C LEU A 115 -37.46 -39.76 19.34
N SER A 116 -37.60 -41.08 19.33
CA SER A 116 -38.78 -41.76 19.83
C SER A 116 -38.51 -42.34 21.23
N VAL A 117 -39.35 -42.00 22.20
CA VAL A 117 -39.29 -42.52 23.57
C VAL A 117 -40.51 -43.40 23.80
N TYR A 118 -40.28 -44.71 23.86
CA TYR A 118 -41.30 -45.71 24.13
C TYR A 118 -41.33 -46.01 25.63
N HIS A 119 -42.48 -45.80 26.27
CA HIS A 119 -42.70 -46.15 27.66
C HIS A 119 -43.26 -47.56 27.74
N VAL A 120 -42.58 -48.44 28.45
CA VAL A 120 -42.87 -49.88 28.49
C VAL A 120 -43.01 -50.34 29.94
N ASP A 121 -44.07 -51.09 30.23
CA ASP A 121 -44.30 -51.65 31.56
C ASP A 121 -43.31 -52.79 31.90
N ASP A 122 -43.36 -53.28 33.15
CA ASP A 122 -42.55 -54.41 33.64
C ASP A 122 -42.73 -55.72 32.85
N LYS A 123 -43.79 -55.82 32.04
CA LYS A 123 -44.09 -56.99 31.21
C LYS A 123 -43.65 -56.82 29.76
N GLY A 124 -43.04 -55.69 29.41
CA GLY A 124 -42.63 -55.40 28.04
C GLY A 124 -43.74 -54.87 27.14
N GLN A 125 -44.90 -54.47 27.67
CA GLN A 125 -46.00 -53.87 26.90
C GLN A 125 -45.87 -52.35 26.81
N LEU A 126 -46.11 -51.81 25.60
CA LEU A 126 -46.08 -50.38 25.34
C LEU A 126 -47.25 -49.66 26.03
N ILE A 127 -46.93 -48.69 26.88
CA ILE A 127 -47.86 -47.80 27.58
C ILE A 127 -48.17 -46.58 26.70
N ASP A 128 -47.12 -45.86 26.31
CA ASP A 128 -47.21 -44.65 25.50
C ASP A 128 -45.94 -44.45 24.65
N THR A 129 -45.98 -43.47 23.75
CA THR A 129 -44.85 -43.08 22.91
C THR A 129 -44.78 -41.57 22.80
N THR A 130 -43.61 -41.02 23.06
CA THR A 130 -43.32 -39.60 22.87
C THR A 130 -42.36 -39.44 21.69
N GLU A 131 -42.80 -38.73 20.66
CA GLU A 131 -41.99 -38.40 19.48
C GLU A 131 -41.40 -37.00 19.64
N LEU A 132 -40.09 -36.87 19.48
CA LEU A 132 -39.31 -35.65 19.58
C LEU A 132 -38.36 -35.54 18.38
N GLY A 133 -37.75 -34.38 18.19
CA GLY A 133 -36.79 -34.12 17.11
C GLY A 133 -37.24 -33.01 16.18
N ASP A 134 -36.30 -32.46 15.41
CA ASP A 134 -36.55 -31.27 14.59
C ASP A 134 -37.32 -31.57 13.29
N LYS A 135 -37.39 -32.84 12.87
CA LYS A 135 -38.23 -33.31 11.75
C LYS A 135 -39.64 -33.75 12.18
N VAL A 136 -39.93 -33.81 13.48
CA VAL A 136 -41.26 -34.12 14.00
C VAL A 136 -42.14 -32.88 13.98
N SER A 137 -43.33 -32.97 13.38
CA SER A 137 -44.28 -31.86 13.29
C SER A 137 -45.18 -31.78 14.53
N GLY A 138 -45.59 -30.57 14.92
CA GLY A 138 -46.59 -30.35 15.99
C GLY A 138 -46.01 -30.21 17.40
N LEU A 139 -44.68 -30.15 17.54
CA LEU A 139 -44.01 -29.87 18.80
C LEU A 139 -44.09 -28.39 19.16
N SER A 140 -44.06 -28.10 20.45
CA SER A 140 -43.88 -26.74 20.95
C SER A 140 -42.43 -26.26 20.75
N LEU A 141 -42.20 -24.94 20.68
CA LEU A 141 -40.84 -24.37 20.62
C LEU A 141 -39.96 -24.84 21.79
N PHE A 142 -40.56 -25.07 22.95
CA PHE A 142 -39.87 -25.58 24.12
C PHE A 142 -39.37 -27.02 23.92
N GLN A 143 -40.19 -27.89 23.32
CA GLN A 143 -39.80 -29.27 22.99
C GLN A 143 -38.74 -29.34 21.88
N TYR A 144 -38.76 -28.42 20.91
CA TYR A 144 -37.68 -28.30 19.93
C TYR A 144 -36.36 -27.82 20.56
N SER A 145 -36.42 -26.76 21.37
CA SER A 145 -35.23 -26.15 21.99
C SER A 145 -34.59 -27.03 23.06
N THR A 146 -35.40 -27.75 23.82
CA THR A 146 -34.96 -28.57 24.94
C THR A 146 -35.73 -29.89 24.89
N PRO A 147 -35.33 -30.86 24.03
CA PRO A 147 -36.04 -32.12 23.91
C PRO A 147 -36.07 -32.88 25.24
N HIS A 148 -37.27 -33.16 25.74
CA HIS A 148 -37.46 -33.84 27.01
C HIS A 148 -38.75 -34.68 27.02
N SER A 149 -38.75 -35.72 27.83
CA SER A 149 -39.94 -36.52 28.15
C SER A 149 -40.23 -36.43 29.64
N MET A 150 -41.49 -36.21 29.99
CA MET A 150 -41.94 -36.22 31.38
C MET A 150 -42.45 -37.62 31.73
N LEU A 151 -42.08 -38.13 32.91
CA LEU A 151 -42.50 -39.43 33.41
C LEU A 151 -42.89 -39.29 34.89
N THR A 152 -44.09 -39.76 35.23
CA THR A 152 -44.55 -39.84 36.63
C THR A 152 -44.50 -41.29 37.07
N MET A 153 -43.62 -41.61 38.01
CA MET A 153 -43.52 -42.95 38.60
C MET A 153 -44.23 -42.99 39.95
N GLN A 154 -45.12 -43.95 40.15
CA GLN A 154 -45.72 -44.27 41.45
C GLN A 154 -44.67 -44.86 42.39
N GLY A 155 -45.01 -44.92 43.69
CA GLY A 155 -44.11 -45.49 44.69
C GLY A 155 -43.87 -46.99 44.46
N TYR A 156 -42.62 -47.44 44.53
CA TYR A 156 -42.21 -48.82 44.26
C TYR A 156 -42.47 -49.34 42.85
N GLU A 157 -42.79 -48.45 41.91
CA GLU A 157 -42.98 -48.82 40.49
C GLU A 157 -41.63 -49.08 39.82
N GLN A 158 -41.61 -50.12 38.98
CA GLN A 158 -40.57 -50.37 38.00
C GLN A 158 -41.14 -50.07 36.61
N THR A 159 -40.32 -49.47 35.75
CA THR A 159 -40.70 -49.18 34.36
C THR A 159 -39.46 -49.11 33.49
N SER A 160 -39.63 -49.30 32.19
CA SER A 160 -38.56 -49.24 31.19
C SER A 160 -38.87 -48.18 30.14
N LEU A 161 -37.88 -47.35 29.82
CA LEU A 161 -37.91 -46.47 28.65
C LEU A 161 -36.99 -47.02 27.57
N ILE A 162 -37.54 -47.23 26.37
CA ILE A 162 -36.77 -47.53 25.18
C ILE A 162 -36.68 -46.26 24.35
N ILE A 163 -35.47 -45.82 24.06
CA ILE A 163 -35.20 -44.58 23.33
C ILE A 163 -34.56 -44.97 21.99
N LYS A 164 -35.19 -44.56 20.89
CA LYS A 164 -34.65 -44.68 19.54
C LYS A 164 -34.17 -43.32 19.07
N ILE A 165 -32.91 -43.23 18.69
CA ILE A 165 -32.30 -42.05 18.06
C ILE A 165 -32.04 -42.39 16.60
N ASP A 166 -32.73 -41.72 15.70
CA ASP A 166 -32.57 -41.83 14.25
C ASP A 166 -32.20 -40.46 13.70
N THR A 167 -30.94 -40.30 13.30
CA THR A 167 -30.44 -39.05 12.72
C THR A 167 -29.34 -39.31 11.69
N VAL A 168 -29.21 -38.37 10.75
CA VAL A 168 -28.13 -38.34 9.74
C VAL A 168 -26.95 -37.46 10.21
N GLY A 169 -27.17 -36.65 11.25
CA GLY A 169 -26.23 -35.67 11.79
C GLY A 169 -25.49 -36.12 13.04
N ILE A 170 -25.28 -35.19 13.98
CA ILE A 170 -24.66 -35.46 15.28
C ILE A 170 -25.58 -36.37 16.11
N SER A 171 -25.24 -37.65 16.17
CA SER A 171 -25.98 -38.66 16.92
C SER A 171 -25.80 -38.54 18.43
N LYS A 172 -24.65 -38.03 18.88
CA LYS A 172 -24.30 -37.93 20.30
C LYS A 172 -25.32 -37.11 21.06
N THR A 173 -26.13 -37.80 21.86
CA THR A 173 -27.24 -37.22 22.61
C THR A 173 -27.06 -37.53 24.09
N PRO A 174 -26.47 -36.61 24.87
CA PRO A 174 -26.37 -36.75 26.31
C PRO A 174 -27.76 -36.82 26.95
N ILE A 175 -28.01 -37.90 27.69
CA ILE A 175 -29.28 -38.12 28.39
C ILE A 175 -29.05 -37.89 29.87
N ASN A 176 -29.86 -37.00 30.46
CA ASN A 176 -29.79 -36.68 31.88
C ASN A 176 -31.19 -36.75 32.48
N ILE A 177 -31.29 -37.31 33.68
CA ILE A 177 -32.55 -37.45 34.41
C ILE A 177 -32.55 -36.44 35.57
N TYR A 178 -33.60 -35.63 35.61
CA TYR A 178 -33.79 -34.58 36.60
C TYR A 178 -35.11 -34.78 37.33
N GLY A 179 -35.17 -34.37 38.60
CA GLY A 179 -36.45 -34.08 39.23
C GLY A 179 -37.02 -32.78 38.67
N GLU A 180 -38.32 -32.56 38.85
CA GLU A 180 -39.00 -31.38 38.31
C GLU A 180 -38.30 -30.06 38.70
N LYS A 181 -37.91 -29.91 39.98
CA LYS A 181 -37.25 -28.70 40.48
C LYS A 181 -35.86 -28.50 39.87
N GLU A 182 -35.06 -29.56 39.83
CA GLU A 182 -33.72 -29.55 39.27
C GLU A 182 -33.76 -29.26 37.76
N PHE A 183 -34.78 -29.76 37.06
CA PHE A 183 -35.00 -29.45 35.65
C PHE A 183 -35.34 -27.96 35.45
N GLN A 184 -36.21 -27.38 36.29
CA GLN A 184 -36.50 -25.95 36.24
C GLN A 184 -35.26 -25.08 36.53
N ASP A 185 -34.39 -25.49 37.45
CA ASP A 185 -33.14 -24.78 37.74
C ASP A 185 -32.12 -24.87 36.58
N LEU A 186 -32.06 -26.02 35.89
CA LEU A 186 -31.33 -26.17 34.64
C LEU A 186 -31.84 -25.18 33.59
N LEU A 187 -33.16 -25.16 33.34
CA LEU A 187 -33.79 -24.29 32.35
C LEU A 187 -33.54 -22.80 32.65
N ARG A 188 -33.63 -22.39 33.93
CA ARG A 188 -33.34 -21.03 34.36
C ARG A 188 -31.89 -20.65 34.08
N SER A 189 -30.94 -21.53 34.42
CA SER A 189 -29.51 -21.30 34.20
C SER A 189 -29.18 -21.21 32.71
N GLN A 190 -29.72 -22.13 31.92
CA GLN A 190 -29.55 -22.19 30.47
C GLN A 190 -30.11 -20.94 29.78
N SER A 191 -31.36 -20.58 30.09
CA SER A 191 -32.01 -19.38 29.54
C SER A 191 -31.27 -18.09 29.94
N GLY A 192 -30.73 -18.03 31.17
CA GLY A 192 -29.91 -16.91 31.63
C GLY A 192 -28.63 -16.74 30.81
N ILE A 193 -27.89 -17.82 30.57
CA ILE A 193 -26.66 -17.81 29.74
C ILE A 193 -27.00 -17.40 28.31
N TRP A 194 -28.05 -17.98 27.73
CA TRP A 194 -28.49 -17.67 26.37
C TRP A 194 -28.89 -16.20 26.23
N GLY A 195 -29.67 -15.66 27.17
CA GLY A 195 -30.06 -14.25 27.17
C GLY A 195 -28.86 -13.30 27.22
N ILE A 196 -27.88 -13.57 28.09
CA ILE A 196 -26.63 -12.79 28.17
C ILE A 196 -25.88 -12.85 26.84
N PHE A 197 -25.72 -14.04 26.28
CA PHE A 197 -24.99 -14.25 25.04
C PHE A 197 -25.64 -13.50 23.87
N ILE A 198 -26.93 -13.75 23.63
CA ILE A 198 -27.70 -13.10 22.56
C ILE A 198 -27.65 -11.58 22.72
N GLY A 199 -27.88 -11.06 23.92
CA GLY A 199 -27.85 -9.62 24.21
C GLY A 199 -26.49 -8.98 23.90
N VAL A 200 -25.39 -9.61 24.33
CA VAL A 200 -24.03 -9.12 24.06
C VAL A 200 -23.71 -9.16 22.57
N LEU A 201 -24.04 -10.24 21.87
CA LEU A 201 -23.77 -10.38 20.43
C LEU A 201 -24.55 -9.36 19.61
N ILE A 202 -25.85 -9.18 19.86
CA ILE A 202 -26.67 -8.20 19.16
C ILE A 202 -26.13 -6.79 19.42
N MET A 203 -25.83 -6.44 20.67
CA MET A 203 -25.28 -5.14 21.00
C MET A 203 -23.92 -4.91 20.33
N ALA A 204 -23.05 -5.92 20.31
CA ALA A 204 -21.76 -5.85 19.63
C ALA A 204 -21.93 -5.68 18.11
N ALA A 205 -22.86 -6.39 17.47
CA ALA A 205 -23.15 -6.25 16.05
C ALA A 205 -23.66 -4.83 15.72
N LEU A 206 -24.62 -4.31 16.51
CA LEU A 206 -25.15 -2.95 16.35
C LEU A 206 -24.06 -1.88 16.55
N TYR A 207 -23.23 -2.03 17.58
CA TYR A 207 -22.11 -1.12 17.83
C TYR A 207 -21.14 -1.08 16.65
N ASN A 208 -20.77 -2.25 16.12
CA ASN A 208 -19.90 -2.34 14.95
C ASN A 208 -20.57 -1.80 13.67
N LEU A 209 -21.89 -1.88 13.56
CA LEU A 209 -22.64 -1.28 12.45
C LEU A 209 -22.57 0.25 12.51
N VAL A 210 -22.75 0.83 13.70
CA VAL A 210 -22.59 2.28 13.91
C VAL A 210 -21.16 2.74 13.58
N LEU A 211 -20.15 1.97 14.01
CA LEU A 211 -18.75 2.27 13.65
C LEU A 211 -18.52 2.17 12.14
N PHE A 212 -19.11 1.20 11.46
CA PHE A 212 -19.04 1.08 10.02
C PHE A 212 -19.67 2.29 9.32
N LEU A 213 -20.85 2.74 9.74
CA LEU A 213 -21.52 3.90 9.17
C LEU A 213 -20.72 5.19 9.36
N GLY A 214 -20.02 5.32 10.49
CA GLY A 214 -19.16 6.48 10.79
C GLY A 214 -17.81 6.48 10.06
N ILE A 215 -17.11 5.34 10.04
CA ILE A 215 -15.71 5.25 9.55
C ILE A 215 -15.62 4.73 8.11
N ARG A 216 -16.63 3.95 7.65
CA ARG A 216 -16.68 3.26 6.36
C ARG A 216 -15.56 2.22 6.14
N ASP A 217 -15.01 1.66 7.20
CA ASP A 217 -14.01 0.58 7.14
C ASP A 217 -14.70 -0.81 7.13
N ARG A 218 -14.49 -1.57 6.06
CA ARG A 218 -15.17 -2.87 5.83
C ARG A 218 -14.86 -3.94 6.89
N VAL A 219 -13.80 -3.77 7.68
CA VAL A 219 -13.44 -4.71 8.77
C VAL A 219 -14.60 -4.90 9.75
N TYR A 220 -15.35 -3.83 10.04
CA TYR A 220 -16.49 -3.88 10.95
C TYR A 220 -17.64 -4.75 10.40
N LEU A 221 -17.92 -4.69 9.10
CA LEU A 221 -18.93 -5.56 8.47
C LEU A 221 -18.54 -7.04 8.50
N ILE A 222 -17.26 -7.34 8.25
CA ILE A 222 -16.75 -8.72 8.33
C ILE A 222 -16.87 -9.25 9.76
N TYR A 223 -16.62 -8.40 10.74
CA TYR A 223 -16.80 -8.77 12.15
C TYR A 223 -18.27 -9.00 12.52
N ILE A 224 -19.19 -8.20 11.98
CA ILE A 224 -20.64 -8.47 12.10
C ILE A 224 -20.99 -9.82 11.48
N GLY A 225 -20.43 -10.16 10.31
CA GLY A 225 -20.60 -11.47 9.69
C GLY A 225 -20.11 -12.62 10.58
N TYR A 226 -18.98 -12.45 11.26
CA TYR A 226 -18.51 -13.39 12.28
C TYR A 226 -19.51 -13.54 13.44
N ILE A 227 -20.00 -12.42 14.00
CA ILE A 227 -20.97 -12.43 15.11
C ILE A 227 -22.26 -13.15 14.70
N ILE A 228 -22.81 -12.85 13.52
CA ILE A 228 -24.03 -13.49 13.00
C ILE A 228 -23.80 -14.99 12.81
N SER A 229 -22.65 -15.38 12.25
CA SER A 229 -22.31 -16.80 12.05
C SER A 229 -22.18 -17.54 13.38
N ALA A 230 -21.59 -16.92 14.41
CA ALA A 230 -21.52 -17.47 15.76
C ALA A 230 -22.91 -17.61 16.40
N LEU A 231 -23.79 -16.61 16.22
CA LEU A 231 -25.16 -16.64 16.73
C LEU A 231 -25.99 -17.75 16.08
N LEU A 232 -25.88 -17.93 14.76
CA LEU A 232 -26.56 -19.00 14.00
C LEU A 232 -26.06 -20.38 14.42
N LEU A 233 -24.74 -20.57 14.47
CA LEU A 233 -24.14 -21.85 14.86
C LEU A 233 -24.53 -22.23 16.29
N MET A 234 -24.31 -21.34 17.26
CA MET A 234 -24.60 -21.65 18.66
C MET A 234 -26.10 -21.76 18.93
N GLY A 235 -26.93 -21.01 18.20
CA GLY A 235 -28.39 -21.11 18.29
C GLY A 235 -28.91 -22.46 17.86
N SER A 236 -28.29 -23.06 16.84
CA SER A 236 -28.63 -24.40 16.35
C SER A 236 -28.10 -25.49 17.29
N VAL A 237 -26.82 -25.40 17.68
CA VAL A 237 -26.17 -26.41 18.55
C VAL A 237 -26.78 -26.46 19.95
N LEU A 238 -27.13 -25.31 20.54
CA LEU A 238 -27.68 -25.23 21.90
C LEU A 238 -29.21 -25.14 21.93
N GLY A 239 -29.89 -24.86 20.80
CA GLY A 239 -31.36 -24.87 20.72
C GLY A 239 -32.03 -23.52 20.96
N PHE A 240 -31.32 -22.50 21.47
CA PHE A 240 -31.92 -21.17 21.67
C PHE A 240 -32.35 -20.48 20.36
N GLY A 241 -31.86 -20.97 19.21
CA GLY A 241 -32.23 -20.46 17.90
C GLY A 241 -33.73 -20.57 17.60
N PHE A 242 -34.42 -21.56 18.18
CA PHE A 242 -35.88 -21.71 18.05
C PHE A 242 -36.67 -20.53 18.64
N TYR A 243 -36.08 -19.76 19.57
CA TYR A 243 -36.68 -18.54 20.10
C TYR A 243 -36.31 -17.28 19.32
N LEU A 244 -35.26 -17.34 18.49
CA LEU A 244 -34.73 -16.18 17.78
C LEU A 244 -35.26 -16.09 16.35
N TRP A 245 -35.45 -17.23 15.70
CA TRP A 245 -35.80 -17.31 14.28
C TRP A 245 -37.19 -17.91 14.07
N PRO A 246 -37.82 -17.67 12.91
CA PRO A 246 -38.97 -18.46 12.49
C PRO A 246 -38.63 -19.96 12.47
N LEU A 247 -39.59 -20.81 12.86
CA LEU A 247 -39.37 -22.26 12.99
C LEU A 247 -38.76 -22.89 11.72
N SER A 248 -39.28 -22.55 10.54
CA SER A 248 -38.77 -23.08 9.26
C SER A 248 -37.32 -22.70 8.99
N TRP A 249 -36.89 -21.52 9.43
CA TRP A 249 -35.51 -21.07 9.28
C TRP A 249 -34.60 -21.81 10.25
N GLN A 250 -35.03 -22.00 11.50
CA GLN A 250 -34.24 -22.74 12.48
C GLN A 250 -34.06 -24.20 12.07
N ILE A 251 -35.11 -24.87 11.59
CA ILE A 251 -35.02 -26.25 11.07
C ILE A 251 -34.04 -26.30 9.88
N PHE A 252 -34.10 -25.31 8.99
CA PHE A 252 -33.14 -25.20 7.89
C PHE A 252 -31.69 -25.02 8.38
N PHE A 253 -31.48 -24.20 9.42
CA PHE A 253 -30.14 -24.00 10.00
C PHE A 253 -29.60 -25.24 10.72
N ASN A 254 -30.47 -26.02 11.37
CA ASN A 254 -30.11 -27.32 11.94
C ASN A 254 -29.65 -28.27 10.84
N GLU A 255 -30.47 -28.44 9.78
CA GLU A 255 -30.15 -29.31 8.65
C GLU A 255 -28.85 -28.89 7.93
N GLN A 256 -28.58 -27.59 7.88
CA GLN A 256 -27.40 -27.01 7.23
C GLN A 256 -26.37 -26.50 8.25
N VAL A 257 -26.21 -27.17 9.40
CA VAL A 257 -25.26 -26.74 10.45
C VAL A 257 -23.82 -26.64 9.93
N VAL A 258 -23.43 -27.52 9.01
CA VAL A 258 -22.06 -27.55 8.47
C VAL A 258 -21.78 -26.30 7.63
N PHE A 259 -22.81 -25.76 6.96
CA PHE A 259 -22.69 -24.46 6.29
C PHE A 259 -22.38 -23.35 7.30
N SER A 260 -23.07 -23.32 8.44
CA SER A 260 -22.82 -22.35 9.53
C SER A 260 -21.41 -22.49 10.12
N ASN A 261 -20.91 -23.72 10.23
CA ASN A 261 -19.52 -24.01 10.61
C ASN A 261 -18.49 -23.44 9.61
N TYR A 262 -18.73 -23.59 8.30
CA TYR A 262 -17.87 -22.95 7.30
C TYR A 262 -17.99 -21.42 7.31
N ALA A 263 -19.18 -20.86 7.58
CA ALA A 263 -19.39 -19.42 7.64
C ALA A 263 -18.57 -18.78 8.77
N ILE A 264 -18.60 -19.34 9.99
CA ILE A 264 -17.77 -18.84 11.09
C ILE A 264 -16.28 -18.94 10.74
N ALA A 265 -15.82 -20.08 10.21
CA ALA A 265 -14.44 -20.28 9.76
C ALA A 265 -14.00 -19.26 8.69
N PHE A 266 -14.86 -18.98 7.72
CA PHE A 266 -14.63 -18.00 6.66
C PHE A 266 -14.46 -16.59 7.25
N PHE A 267 -15.42 -16.13 8.06
CA PHE A 267 -15.36 -14.79 8.64
C PHE A 267 -14.19 -14.64 9.61
N THR A 268 -13.81 -15.70 10.32
CA THR A 268 -12.61 -15.76 11.17
C THR A 268 -11.32 -15.49 10.38
N VAL A 269 -11.12 -16.13 9.22
CA VAL A 269 -9.94 -15.91 8.36
C VAL A 269 -10.01 -14.55 7.66
N ALA A 270 -11.19 -14.14 7.18
CA ALA A 270 -11.40 -12.86 6.52
C ALA A 270 -11.12 -11.69 7.48
N PHE A 271 -11.63 -11.81 8.71
CA PHE A 271 -11.37 -10.84 9.77
C PHE A 271 -9.90 -10.78 10.12
N CYS A 272 -9.23 -11.92 10.35
CA CYS A 272 -7.78 -11.97 10.60
C CYS A 272 -6.98 -11.25 9.50
N THR A 273 -7.32 -11.53 8.23
CA THR A 273 -6.67 -10.94 7.05
C THR A 273 -6.85 -9.43 6.98
N MET A 274 -8.06 -8.93 7.18
CA MET A 274 -8.34 -7.50 7.06
C MET A 274 -7.98 -6.71 8.31
N PHE A 275 -8.16 -7.29 9.49
CA PHE A 275 -7.85 -6.67 10.77
C PHE A 275 -6.33 -6.45 10.94
N LEU A 276 -5.52 -7.44 10.58
CA LEU A 276 -4.06 -7.35 10.57
C LEU A 276 -3.48 -6.67 9.31
N ARG A 277 -4.34 -6.13 8.43
CA ARG A 277 -3.98 -5.36 7.22
C ARG A 277 -3.10 -6.10 6.20
N TYR A 278 -3.21 -7.42 6.12
CA TYR A 278 -2.45 -8.21 5.13
C TYR A 278 -2.78 -7.85 3.67
N HIS A 279 -3.98 -7.29 3.42
CA HIS A 279 -4.38 -6.74 2.12
C HIS A 279 -3.54 -5.54 1.66
N LYS A 280 -2.79 -4.87 2.55
CA LYS A 280 -1.87 -3.77 2.19
C LYS A 280 -0.44 -4.25 1.98
N ASP A 281 -0.06 -5.34 2.63
CA ASP A 281 1.31 -5.85 2.61
C ASP A 281 1.60 -6.71 1.36
N ASN A 282 0.56 -7.19 0.65
CA ASN A 282 0.64 -8.00 -0.58
C ASN A 282 1.62 -9.21 -0.52
N CYS A 283 1.83 -9.77 0.67
CA CYS A 283 2.80 -10.84 0.90
C CYS A 283 2.24 -12.25 0.61
N ARG A 284 3.10 -13.28 0.62
CA ARG A 284 2.71 -14.69 0.37
C ARG A 284 1.57 -15.17 1.29
N LEU A 285 1.58 -14.76 2.56
CA LEU A 285 0.52 -15.11 3.52
C LEU A 285 -0.83 -14.52 3.16
N TYR A 286 -0.87 -13.32 2.56
CA TYR A 286 -2.11 -12.73 2.06
C TYR A 286 -2.67 -13.55 0.90
N LYS A 287 -1.84 -13.93 -0.07
CA LYS A 287 -2.28 -14.79 -1.19
C LYS A 287 -2.79 -16.14 -0.70
N LEU A 288 -2.09 -16.74 0.27
CA LEU A 288 -2.51 -17.99 0.91
C LEU A 288 -3.86 -17.83 1.62
N SER A 289 -4.08 -16.73 2.36
CA SER A 289 -5.35 -16.51 3.06
C SER A 289 -6.52 -16.29 2.11
N ILE A 290 -6.31 -15.57 1.00
CA ILE A 290 -7.34 -15.43 -0.04
C ILE A 290 -7.66 -16.77 -0.71
N SER A 291 -6.65 -17.58 -1.03
CA SER A 291 -6.85 -18.93 -1.58
C SER A 291 -7.62 -19.82 -0.60
N PHE A 292 -7.32 -19.72 0.70
CA PHE A 292 -8.01 -20.48 1.73
C PHE A 292 -9.47 -20.02 1.92
N LEU A 293 -9.74 -18.71 1.84
CA LEU A 293 -11.12 -18.18 1.83
C LEU A 293 -11.93 -18.71 0.65
N ALA A 294 -11.33 -18.78 -0.55
CA ALA A 294 -11.98 -19.37 -1.71
C ALA A 294 -12.28 -20.87 -1.53
N LEU A 295 -11.36 -21.61 -0.91
CA LEU A 295 -11.56 -23.02 -0.54
C LEU A 295 -12.73 -23.17 0.45
N LEU A 296 -12.74 -22.40 1.54
CA LEU A 296 -13.81 -22.43 2.54
C LEU A 296 -15.17 -22.11 1.93
N PHE A 297 -15.23 -21.08 1.07
CA PHE A 297 -16.46 -20.71 0.37
C PHE A 297 -16.96 -21.82 -0.57
N SER A 298 -16.03 -22.45 -1.32
CA SER A 298 -16.38 -23.54 -2.24
C SER A 298 -16.91 -24.76 -1.50
N LEU A 299 -16.28 -25.12 -0.38
CA LEU A 299 -16.71 -26.26 0.43
C LEU A 299 -18.01 -25.99 1.17
N SER A 300 -18.24 -24.75 1.59
CA SER A 300 -19.52 -24.29 2.13
C SER A 300 -20.66 -24.43 1.11
N LEU A 301 -20.41 -24.21 -0.18
CA LEU A 301 -21.40 -24.46 -1.23
C LEU A 301 -21.62 -25.96 -1.48
N ILE A 302 -20.54 -26.75 -1.48
CA ILE A 302 -20.60 -28.20 -1.66
C ILE A 302 -21.37 -28.86 -0.51
N SER A 303 -21.28 -28.33 0.71
CA SER A 303 -21.94 -28.91 1.88
C SER A 303 -23.47 -28.98 1.75
N PHE A 304 -24.11 -28.11 0.96
CA PHE A 304 -25.56 -28.18 0.69
C PHE A 304 -25.99 -29.46 -0.04
N PHE A 305 -25.09 -30.06 -0.81
CA PHE A 305 -25.38 -31.21 -1.65
C PHE A 305 -24.82 -32.53 -1.07
N MET A 306 -24.27 -32.49 0.14
CA MET A 306 -23.68 -33.65 0.82
C MET A 306 -24.44 -33.98 2.10
N LEU A 307 -24.49 -35.26 2.45
CA LEU A 307 -24.99 -35.70 3.76
C LEU A 307 -24.11 -35.14 4.88
N GLU A 308 -24.74 -34.79 5.99
CA GLU A 308 -24.10 -34.06 7.09
C GLU A 308 -22.85 -34.77 7.62
N TYR A 309 -22.91 -36.08 7.88
CA TYR A 309 -21.77 -36.82 8.43
C TYR A 309 -20.54 -36.85 7.52
N HIS A 310 -20.71 -36.84 6.19
CA HIS A 310 -19.58 -36.73 5.24
C HIS A 310 -18.97 -35.33 5.26
N SER A 311 -19.82 -34.32 5.23
CA SER A 311 -19.43 -32.91 5.24
C SER A 311 -18.69 -32.53 6.53
N SER A 312 -19.19 -33.00 7.69
CA SER A 312 -18.59 -32.76 9.00
C SER A 312 -17.16 -33.30 9.12
N LYS A 313 -16.88 -34.50 8.59
CA LYS A 313 -15.52 -35.09 8.57
C LYS A 313 -14.54 -34.22 7.78
N ILE A 314 -14.98 -33.70 6.62
CA ILE A 314 -14.18 -32.78 5.79
C ILE A 314 -13.94 -31.46 6.53
N PHE A 315 -14.97 -30.90 7.17
CA PHE A 315 -14.87 -29.67 7.95
C PHE A 315 -13.82 -29.79 9.07
N PHE A 316 -13.88 -30.85 9.89
CA PHE A 316 -12.90 -31.05 10.97
C PHE A 316 -11.46 -31.20 10.44
N ALA A 317 -11.25 -31.83 9.28
CA ALA A 317 -9.93 -31.91 8.67
C ALA A 317 -9.39 -30.54 8.24
N ILE A 318 -10.26 -29.63 7.79
CA ILE A 318 -9.90 -28.27 7.35
C ILE A 318 -9.62 -27.31 8.52
N MET A 319 -10.18 -27.59 9.69
CA MET A 319 -9.90 -26.78 10.88
C MET A 319 -8.41 -26.77 11.25
N VAL A 320 -7.69 -27.86 11.02
CA VAL A 320 -6.25 -27.95 11.29
C VAL A 320 -5.43 -26.92 10.49
N PRO A 321 -5.48 -26.90 9.13
CA PRO A 321 -4.77 -25.89 8.36
C PRO A 321 -5.29 -24.47 8.60
N LEU A 322 -6.57 -24.28 8.94
CA LEU A 322 -7.11 -22.98 9.33
C LEU A 322 -6.39 -22.42 10.57
N TYR A 323 -6.28 -23.22 11.63
CA TYR A 323 -5.60 -22.78 12.86
C TYR A 323 -4.12 -22.48 12.61
N ILE A 324 -3.42 -23.31 11.83
CA ILE A 324 -2.03 -23.08 11.45
C ILE A 324 -1.89 -21.73 10.72
N LEU A 325 -2.73 -21.47 9.72
CA LEU A 325 -2.72 -20.22 8.96
C LEU A 325 -2.93 -19.00 9.86
N CYS A 326 -3.96 -19.02 10.71
CA CYS A 326 -4.27 -17.94 11.64
C CYS A 326 -3.11 -17.68 12.61
N ILE A 327 -2.55 -18.72 13.23
CA ILE A 327 -1.41 -18.61 14.16
C ILE A 327 -0.20 -18.00 13.45
N CYS A 328 0.14 -18.47 12.24
CA CYS A 328 1.25 -17.92 11.46
C CYS A 328 1.06 -16.43 11.12
N MET A 329 -0.14 -16.03 10.70
CA MET A 329 -0.46 -14.65 10.39
C MET A 329 -0.35 -13.73 11.62
N ILE A 330 -0.87 -14.18 12.75
CA ILE A 330 -0.81 -13.47 14.02
C ILE A 330 0.64 -13.32 14.48
N TYR A 331 1.39 -14.42 14.52
CA TYR A 331 2.78 -14.46 14.97
C TYR A 331 3.66 -13.48 14.19
N LYS A 332 3.60 -13.53 12.85
CA LYS A 332 4.38 -12.62 11.99
C LYS A 332 4.05 -11.15 12.25
N LYS A 333 2.77 -10.83 12.48
CA LYS A 333 2.35 -9.44 12.73
C LYS A 333 2.74 -8.97 14.13
N LEU A 334 2.74 -9.87 15.12
CA LEU A 334 3.23 -9.61 16.46
C LEU A 334 4.74 -9.27 16.46
N VAL A 335 5.55 -10.07 15.75
CA VAL A 335 7.00 -9.85 15.61
C VAL A 335 7.30 -8.54 14.86
N SER A 336 6.45 -8.11 13.93
CA SER A 336 6.61 -6.83 13.23
C SER A 336 6.35 -5.59 14.11
N GLY A 337 5.99 -5.75 15.38
CA GLY A 337 5.70 -4.63 16.29
C GLY A 337 4.35 -3.95 16.01
N PHE A 338 3.43 -4.61 15.30
CA PHE A 338 2.14 -4.03 14.96
C PHE A 338 1.29 -3.79 16.21
N ARG A 339 0.99 -2.53 16.48
CA ARG A 339 0.51 -2.02 17.78
C ARG A 339 -0.65 -2.81 18.38
N TRP A 340 -1.71 -3.04 17.63
CA TRP A 340 -2.91 -3.73 18.13
C TRP A 340 -2.92 -5.25 17.90
N ALA A 341 -1.85 -5.85 17.37
CA ALA A 341 -1.74 -7.31 17.26
C ALA A 341 -1.81 -7.99 18.64
N LYS A 342 -1.30 -7.33 19.69
CA LYS A 342 -1.30 -7.86 21.07
C LYS A 342 -2.73 -8.06 21.61
N PHE A 343 -3.60 -7.07 21.44
CA PHE A 343 -5.00 -7.17 21.87
C PHE A 343 -5.77 -8.26 21.10
N TYR A 344 -5.47 -8.39 19.80
CA TYR A 344 -6.01 -9.46 18.98
C TYR A 344 -5.61 -10.85 19.48
N VAL A 345 -4.33 -11.06 19.80
CA VAL A 345 -3.86 -12.34 20.37
C VAL A 345 -4.61 -12.67 21.66
N MET A 346 -4.74 -11.69 22.57
CA MET A 346 -5.42 -11.90 23.85
C MET A 346 -6.88 -12.33 23.67
N SER A 347 -7.58 -11.77 22.67
CA SER A 347 -8.96 -12.16 22.38
C SER A 347 -9.10 -13.59 21.80
N TRP A 348 -8.09 -14.08 21.08
CA TRP A 348 -8.17 -15.37 20.38
C TRP A 348 -7.79 -16.58 21.24
N VAL A 349 -7.00 -16.41 22.29
CA VAL A 349 -6.60 -17.52 23.16
C VAL A 349 -7.81 -18.24 23.77
N PRO A 350 -8.80 -17.55 24.38
CA PRO A 350 -10.01 -18.19 24.87
C PRO A 350 -10.78 -18.92 23.77
N LEU A 351 -10.92 -18.29 22.59
CA LEU A 351 -11.67 -18.85 21.46
C LEU A 351 -11.07 -20.18 20.98
N ILE A 352 -9.75 -20.23 20.79
CA ILE A 352 -9.06 -21.46 20.35
C ILE A 352 -9.22 -22.57 21.39
N VAL A 353 -9.07 -22.25 22.67
CA VAL A 353 -9.23 -23.23 23.76
C VAL A 353 -10.68 -23.74 23.81
N GLY A 354 -11.67 -22.84 23.77
CA GLY A 354 -13.08 -23.21 23.78
C GLY A 354 -13.49 -24.05 22.58
N ALA A 355 -13.02 -23.69 21.37
CA ALA A 355 -13.31 -24.41 20.13
C ALA A 355 -12.69 -25.82 20.11
N ALA A 356 -11.52 -26.01 20.74
CA ALA A 356 -10.84 -27.30 20.80
C ALA A 356 -11.54 -28.32 21.73
N ILE A 357 -12.26 -27.85 22.74
CA ILE A 357 -12.91 -28.73 23.73
C ILE A 357 -14.07 -29.52 23.12
N GLN A 358 -14.80 -28.94 22.16
CA GLN A 358 -15.99 -29.60 21.62
C GLN A 358 -15.69 -30.86 20.79
N PRO A 359 -14.68 -30.87 19.89
CA PRO A 359 -14.22 -32.12 19.27
C PRO A 359 -13.68 -33.15 20.28
N LEU A 360 -13.01 -32.70 21.34
CA LEU A 360 -12.50 -33.59 22.40
C LEU A 360 -13.63 -34.24 23.22
N GLU A 361 -14.73 -33.52 23.42
CA GLU A 361 -15.95 -34.05 24.04
C GLU A 361 -16.63 -35.07 23.11
N LEU A 362 -16.81 -34.74 21.82
CA LEU A 362 -17.44 -35.63 20.84
C LEU A 362 -16.67 -36.96 20.67
N THR A 363 -15.34 -36.91 20.72
CA THR A 363 -14.45 -38.09 20.61
C THR A 363 -14.30 -38.87 21.92
N GLY A 364 -14.90 -38.40 23.02
CA GLY A 364 -14.88 -39.08 24.32
C GLY A 364 -13.63 -38.86 25.17
N PHE A 365 -12.69 -38.00 24.76
CA PHE A 365 -11.51 -37.65 25.58
C PHE A 365 -11.87 -36.81 26.81
N ILE A 366 -12.93 -36.00 26.72
CA ILE A 366 -13.45 -35.16 27.81
C ILE A 366 -14.89 -35.59 28.13
N PRO A 367 -15.24 -35.79 29.41
CA PRO A 367 -16.60 -36.12 29.79
C PRO A 367 -17.57 -34.95 29.54
N TYR A 368 -18.77 -35.28 29.09
CA TYR A 368 -19.86 -34.31 28.96
C TYR A 368 -20.19 -33.68 30.33
N SER A 369 -20.38 -32.36 30.35
CA SER A 369 -20.91 -31.61 31.49
C SER A 369 -21.53 -30.30 31.02
N PHE A 370 -22.38 -29.69 31.85
CA PHE A 370 -22.99 -28.40 31.54
C PHE A 370 -21.95 -27.31 31.22
N ALA A 371 -20.83 -27.29 31.95
CA ALA A 371 -19.73 -26.34 31.71
C ALA A 371 -19.03 -26.60 30.37
N VAL A 372 -18.73 -27.86 30.06
CA VAL A 372 -18.11 -28.25 28.78
C VAL A 372 -19.05 -27.92 27.61
N ARG A 373 -20.35 -28.12 27.76
CA ARG A 373 -21.37 -27.79 26.76
C ARG A 373 -21.41 -26.29 26.42
N HIS A 374 -21.21 -25.42 27.41
CA HIS A 374 -21.31 -23.96 27.25
C HIS A 374 -19.94 -23.26 27.10
N ILE A 375 -18.81 -23.99 27.16
CA ILE A 375 -17.47 -23.36 27.20
C ILE A 375 -17.15 -22.58 25.93
N PHE A 376 -17.58 -23.07 24.77
CA PHE A 376 -17.35 -22.39 23.50
C PHE A 376 -18.16 -21.09 23.41
N LEU A 377 -19.40 -21.09 23.94
CA LEU A 377 -20.23 -19.89 24.06
C LEU A 377 -19.54 -18.82 24.93
N VAL A 378 -19.02 -19.23 26.09
CA VAL A 378 -18.26 -18.33 26.98
C VAL A 378 -16.98 -17.82 26.30
N ALA A 379 -16.28 -18.68 25.56
CA ALA A 379 -15.08 -18.30 24.84
C ALA A 379 -15.34 -17.24 23.75
N ILE A 380 -16.44 -17.38 23.00
CA ILE A 380 -16.89 -16.37 22.03
C ILE A 380 -17.22 -15.04 22.75
N LEU A 381 -17.91 -15.08 23.89
CA LEU A 381 -18.25 -13.88 24.65
C LEU A 381 -16.98 -13.16 25.16
N CYS A 382 -16.01 -13.89 25.68
CA CYS A 382 -14.71 -13.34 26.07
C CYS A 382 -13.97 -12.73 24.87
N GLU A 383 -13.97 -13.41 23.73
CA GLU A 383 -13.35 -12.91 22.50
C GLU A 383 -14.00 -11.59 22.07
N ILE A 384 -15.33 -11.50 22.02
CA ILE A 384 -16.04 -10.30 21.59
C ILE A 384 -15.75 -9.10 22.49
N VAL A 385 -15.76 -9.31 23.81
CA VAL A 385 -15.47 -8.24 24.78
C VAL A 385 -14.03 -7.73 24.63
N LEU A 386 -13.06 -8.64 24.48
CA LEU A 386 -11.66 -8.26 24.27
C LEU A 386 -11.44 -7.64 22.89
N MET A 387 -12.17 -8.08 21.87
CA MET A 387 -12.11 -7.55 20.52
C MET A 387 -12.65 -6.12 20.46
N ALA A 388 -13.68 -5.78 21.23
CA ALA A 388 -14.18 -4.41 21.35
C ALA A 388 -13.06 -3.44 21.79
N MET A 389 -12.19 -3.87 22.71
CA MET A 389 -11.01 -3.10 23.13
C MET A 389 -9.98 -2.96 21.99
N ALA A 390 -9.71 -4.05 21.25
CA ALA A 390 -8.78 -4.03 20.11
C ALA A 390 -9.27 -3.11 18.97
N LEU A 391 -10.57 -3.14 18.69
CA LEU A 391 -11.21 -2.27 17.71
C LEU A 391 -11.21 -0.81 18.15
N ALA A 392 -11.44 -0.52 19.44
CA ALA A 392 -11.36 0.83 19.97
C ALA A 392 -9.94 1.43 19.85
N ASP A 393 -8.89 0.64 20.13
CA ASP A 393 -7.50 1.09 19.95
C ASP A 393 -7.20 1.38 18.47
N ARG A 394 -7.71 0.56 17.55
CA ARG A 394 -7.61 0.81 16.10
C ARG A 394 -8.26 2.14 15.70
N VAL A 395 -9.46 2.45 16.22
CA VAL A 395 -10.14 3.73 15.95
C VAL A 395 -9.32 4.90 16.48
N ARG A 396 -8.80 4.79 17.71
CA ARG A 396 -7.93 5.83 18.30
C ARG A 396 -6.71 6.09 17.45
N TYR A 397 -6.04 5.05 16.99
CA TYR A 397 -4.87 5.18 16.11
C TYR A 397 -5.22 5.82 14.76
N GLN A 398 -6.34 5.44 14.14
CA GLN A 398 -6.80 6.08 12.91
C GLN A 398 -7.07 7.57 13.11
N ARG A 399 -7.67 7.95 14.24
CA ARG A 399 -7.93 9.34 14.59
C ARG A 399 -6.64 10.13 14.86
N GLU A 400 -5.70 9.55 15.60
CA GLU A 400 -4.38 10.14 15.87
C GLU A 400 -3.63 10.41 14.56
N LYS A 401 -3.60 9.43 13.65
CA LYS A 401 -2.98 9.59 12.33
C LYS A 401 -3.69 10.62 11.46
N ALA A 402 -5.02 10.68 11.49
CA ALA A 402 -5.79 11.68 10.74
C ALA A 402 -5.52 13.11 11.25
N LEU A 403 -5.45 13.29 12.57
CA LEU A 403 -5.09 14.56 13.19
C LEU A 403 -3.66 14.97 12.83
N TYR A 404 -2.73 14.03 12.84
CA TYR A 404 -1.35 14.30 12.44
C TYR A 404 -1.26 14.72 10.97
N HIS A 405 -1.96 14.04 10.05
CA HIS A 405 -1.99 14.45 8.63
C HIS A 405 -2.75 15.75 8.36
N ALA A 406 -3.63 16.17 9.27
CA ALA A 406 -4.28 17.47 9.18
C ALA A 406 -3.28 18.62 9.43
N THR A 407 -2.19 18.38 10.17
CA THR A 407 -1.17 19.39 10.49
C THR A 407 0.16 19.19 9.78
N HIS A 408 0.50 17.96 9.40
CA HIS A 408 1.77 17.60 8.77
C HIS A 408 1.60 16.91 7.42
N THR A 409 2.58 17.05 6.55
CA THR A 409 2.64 16.31 5.27
C THR A 409 3.03 14.85 5.53
N GLN A 410 2.47 13.93 4.73
CA GLN A 410 2.74 12.49 4.90
C GLN A 410 4.18 12.09 4.49
N GLN A 411 4.77 12.84 3.56
CA GLN A 411 6.05 12.46 2.92
C GLN A 411 7.28 12.99 3.66
N THR A 412 7.19 14.19 4.25
CA THR A 412 8.34 14.86 4.88
C THR A 412 8.19 15.02 6.38
N GLU A 413 7.00 14.72 6.95
CA GLU A 413 6.68 14.94 8.36
C GLU A 413 6.86 16.41 8.81
N LEU A 414 6.89 17.34 7.85
CA LEU A 414 6.93 18.78 8.09
C LEU A 414 5.50 19.33 8.20
N LEU A 415 5.34 20.53 8.75
CA LEU A 415 4.05 21.20 8.79
C LEU A 415 3.50 21.40 7.38
N ASN A 416 2.18 21.34 7.21
CA ASN A 416 1.53 21.48 5.91
C ASN A 416 0.95 22.89 5.69
N GLN A 417 0.33 23.10 4.52
CA GLN A 417 -0.38 24.34 4.18
C GLN A 417 -1.47 24.74 5.19
N ALA A 418 -2.14 23.77 5.83
CA ALA A 418 -3.21 24.08 6.79
C ALA A 418 -2.66 24.78 8.04
N MET A 419 -1.48 24.36 8.50
CA MET A 419 -0.78 25.04 9.61
C MET A 419 -0.30 26.43 9.22
N LEU A 420 0.18 26.62 7.99
CA LEU A 420 0.50 27.94 7.46
C LEU A 420 -0.74 28.87 7.44
N LYS A 421 -1.90 28.33 7.02
CA LYS A 421 -3.19 29.06 7.02
C LYS A 421 -3.63 29.44 8.44
N GLN A 422 -3.48 28.52 9.39
CA GLN A 422 -3.79 28.78 10.79
C GLN A 422 -2.90 29.89 11.37
N ALA A 423 -1.60 29.86 11.10
CA ALA A 423 -0.67 30.90 11.52
C ALA A 423 -1.02 32.26 10.90
N TYR A 424 -1.35 32.30 9.60
CA TYR A 424 -1.84 33.50 8.92
C TYR A 424 -3.09 34.06 9.62
N MET A 425 -4.12 33.24 9.83
CA MET A 425 -5.36 33.68 10.48
C MET A 425 -5.12 34.24 11.89
N ALA A 426 -4.23 33.63 12.67
CA ALA A 426 -3.85 34.13 13.99
C ALA A 426 -3.23 35.53 13.89
N ILE A 427 -2.29 35.74 12.96
CA ILE A 427 -1.65 37.05 12.76
C ILE A 427 -2.65 38.11 12.28
N THR A 428 -3.51 37.77 11.33
CA THR A 428 -4.54 38.68 10.81
C THR A 428 -5.51 39.10 11.91
N SER A 429 -5.87 38.19 12.82
CA SER A 429 -6.72 38.50 13.98
C SER A 429 -6.06 39.48 14.96
N GLU A 430 -4.73 39.51 15.02
CA GLU A 430 -3.94 40.45 15.82
C GLU A 430 -3.67 41.79 15.11
N HIS A 431 -4.22 42.01 13.91
CA HIS A 431 -3.98 43.19 13.05
C HIS A 431 -2.49 43.46 12.77
N ARG A 432 -1.66 42.41 12.70
CA ARG A 432 -0.25 42.51 12.36
C ARG A 432 -0.04 42.31 10.86
N LEU A 433 0.87 43.08 10.28
CA LEU A 433 1.31 42.88 8.89
C LEU A 433 2.21 41.62 8.82
N ALA A 434 2.01 40.80 7.78
CA ALA A 434 2.77 39.57 7.58
C ALA A 434 3.14 39.36 6.12
N ASN A 435 4.40 39.06 5.84
CA ASN A 435 4.89 38.72 4.52
C ASN A 435 5.02 37.20 4.37
N LEU A 436 4.52 36.67 3.25
CA LEU A 436 4.69 35.28 2.88
C LEU A 436 6.03 35.14 2.16
N CYS A 437 6.89 34.30 2.70
CA CYS A 437 8.15 33.93 2.08
C CYS A 437 8.03 32.50 1.55
N LEU A 438 8.26 32.32 0.24
CA LEU A 438 8.36 31.00 -0.37
C LEU A 438 9.79 30.76 -0.86
N VAL A 439 10.30 29.55 -0.67
CA VAL A 439 11.56 29.07 -1.24
C VAL A 439 11.27 27.79 -2.02
N LYS A 440 11.64 27.79 -3.30
CA LYS A 440 11.46 26.67 -4.22
C LYS A 440 12.79 26.11 -4.64
N ILE A 441 12.93 24.79 -4.56
CA ILE A 441 14.01 24.04 -5.21
C ILE A 441 13.74 24.05 -6.72
N GLU A 442 14.62 24.65 -7.50
CA GLU A 442 14.45 24.71 -8.96
C GLU A 442 14.55 23.31 -9.58
N GLN A 443 13.76 23.07 -10.62
CA GLN A 443 13.70 21.79 -11.36
C GLN A 443 13.40 20.55 -10.48
N PHE A 444 12.87 20.73 -9.28
CA PHE A 444 12.54 19.62 -8.37
C PHE A 444 11.57 18.60 -8.99
N ASN A 445 10.61 19.07 -9.79
CA ASN A 445 9.69 18.18 -10.51
C ASN A 445 10.42 17.26 -11.51
N ALA A 446 11.51 17.73 -12.14
CA ALA A 446 12.33 16.88 -12.99
C ALA A 446 13.08 15.82 -12.16
N LEU A 447 13.57 16.19 -10.96
CA LEU A 447 14.19 15.25 -10.03
C LEU A 447 13.20 14.18 -9.54
N MET A 448 11.93 14.53 -9.31
CA MET A 448 10.89 13.58 -8.91
C MET A 448 10.62 12.48 -9.94
N SER A 449 10.94 12.73 -11.22
CA SER A 449 10.83 11.70 -12.27
C SER A 449 11.97 10.68 -12.24
N ILE A 450 13.07 11.00 -11.56
CA ILE A 450 14.31 10.20 -11.53
C ILE A 450 14.51 9.55 -10.15
N LEU A 451 14.08 10.22 -9.06
CA LEU A 451 14.30 9.80 -7.68
C LEU A 451 13.11 9.01 -7.10
N LYS A 452 13.40 8.07 -6.18
CA LYS A 452 12.34 7.40 -5.39
C LYS A 452 11.69 8.41 -4.42
N PRO A 453 10.40 8.23 -4.07
CA PRO A 453 9.70 9.15 -3.16
C PRO A 453 10.43 9.41 -1.83
N SER A 454 11.03 8.38 -1.22
CA SER A 454 11.80 8.53 0.03
C SER A 454 13.07 9.38 -0.14
N GLN A 455 13.72 9.31 -1.30
CA GLN A 455 14.91 10.11 -1.60
C GLN A 455 14.54 11.58 -1.83
N SER A 456 13.46 11.82 -2.58
CA SER A 456 12.92 13.17 -2.81
C SER A 456 12.50 13.84 -1.49
N SER A 457 11.82 13.10 -0.60
CA SER A 457 11.49 13.60 0.74
C SER A 457 12.72 13.99 1.54
N GLN A 458 13.80 13.21 1.49
CA GLN A 458 15.01 13.49 2.26
C GLN A 458 15.69 14.78 1.80
N ILE A 459 15.66 15.10 0.50
CA ILE A 459 16.13 16.38 -0.02
C ILE A 459 15.34 17.51 0.61
N ILE A 460 14.01 17.45 0.57
CA ILE A 460 13.13 18.48 1.16
C ILE A 460 13.42 18.62 2.66
N ILE A 461 13.50 17.52 3.41
CA ILE A 461 13.78 17.53 4.85
C ILE A 461 15.14 18.21 5.13
N THR A 462 16.18 17.88 4.37
CA THR A 462 17.52 18.46 4.57
C THR A 462 17.52 19.96 4.29
N VAL A 463 16.87 20.38 3.20
CA VAL A 463 16.73 21.80 2.85
C VAL A 463 15.91 22.53 3.91
N ALA A 464 14.79 21.94 4.35
CA ALA A 464 13.92 22.49 5.38
C ALA A 464 14.66 22.64 6.73
N GLN A 465 15.44 21.65 7.16
CA GLN A 465 16.26 21.74 8.38
C GLN A 465 17.31 22.85 8.29
N SER A 466 17.96 22.99 7.14
CA SER A 466 18.92 24.08 6.91
C SER A 466 18.23 25.45 6.95
N LEU A 467 17.08 25.57 6.28
CA LEU A 467 16.23 26.76 6.27
C LEU A 467 15.78 27.13 7.69
N GLU A 468 15.23 26.16 8.43
CA GLU A 468 14.78 26.29 9.82
C GLU A 468 15.92 26.76 10.74
N HIS A 469 17.13 26.20 10.59
CA HIS A 469 18.30 26.62 11.35
C HIS A 469 18.69 28.09 11.11
N GLN A 470 18.57 28.58 9.87
CA GLN A 470 18.86 29.98 9.57
C GLN A 470 17.76 30.91 10.06
N ILE A 471 16.50 30.53 9.85
CA ILE A 471 15.32 31.32 10.24
C ILE A 471 15.20 31.43 11.77
N ASN A 472 15.59 30.38 12.52
CA ASN A 472 15.54 30.41 13.99
C ASN A 472 16.48 31.43 14.63
N LYS A 473 17.52 31.88 13.90
CA LYS A 473 18.41 32.97 14.37
C LYS A 473 17.71 34.32 14.41
N ASN A 474 16.62 34.49 13.66
CA ASN A 474 15.92 35.76 13.55
C ASN A 474 14.50 35.68 14.14
N ARG A 475 14.18 36.63 15.03
CA ARG A 475 12.88 36.72 15.71
C ARG A 475 11.75 37.23 14.81
N GLN A 476 12.08 37.76 13.63
CA GLN A 476 11.07 38.27 12.68
C GLN A 476 10.22 37.17 12.05
N PHE A 477 10.72 35.94 12.02
CA PHE A 477 10.01 34.79 11.49
C PHE A 477 9.24 34.11 12.62
N ILE A 478 7.95 33.88 12.40
CA ILE A 478 7.05 33.36 13.42
C ILE A 478 7.01 31.84 13.44
N ASN A 479 6.67 31.29 14.60
CA ASN A 479 6.37 29.88 14.75
C ASN A 479 5.00 29.58 14.15
N LEU A 480 4.91 28.54 13.33
CA LEU A 480 3.65 28.12 12.73
C LEU A 480 2.80 27.28 13.69
N GLU A 481 3.43 26.73 14.73
CA GLU A 481 2.77 26.02 15.82
C GLU A 481 2.94 26.79 17.13
N SER A 482 1.83 26.96 17.88
CA SER A 482 1.77 27.82 19.07
C SER A 482 2.05 27.10 20.39
N ALA A 483 2.44 25.82 20.36
CA ALA A 483 2.45 24.96 21.54
C ALA A 483 3.76 24.99 22.35
N LEU A 484 4.90 25.39 21.74
CA LEU A 484 6.24 25.35 22.37
C LEU A 484 7.12 26.52 21.93
N ASP A 485 8.04 26.98 22.80
CA ASP A 485 9.02 28.06 22.53
C ASP A 485 10.03 27.75 21.42
N ASN A 486 10.08 26.50 20.93
CA ASN A 486 11.00 26.03 19.89
C ASN A 486 10.25 25.31 18.74
N SER A 487 9.06 25.81 18.41
CA SER A 487 8.16 25.23 17.41
C SER A 487 8.65 25.50 15.97
N PRO A 488 8.34 24.59 15.02
CA PRO A 488 8.74 24.75 13.63
C PRO A 488 8.11 25.99 12.96
N LYS A 489 8.90 26.63 12.09
CA LYS A 489 8.58 27.86 11.34
C LYS A 489 8.39 27.61 9.85
N VAL A 490 8.85 26.47 9.34
CA VAL A 490 8.73 26.09 7.92
C VAL A 490 7.58 25.11 7.71
N ALA A 491 6.75 25.38 6.70
CA ALA A 491 5.76 24.47 6.15
C ALA A 491 6.20 23.95 4.77
N ASP A 492 5.93 22.68 4.50
CA ASP A 492 6.06 22.05 3.19
C ASP A 492 4.73 22.17 2.44
N LEU A 493 4.77 22.85 1.30
CA LEU A 493 3.63 23.02 0.39
C LEU A 493 3.61 21.99 -0.75
N GLY A 494 4.59 21.08 -0.77
CA GLY A 494 4.77 20.08 -1.81
C GLY A 494 5.61 20.58 -3.00
N ASN A 495 6.04 19.63 -3.84
CA ASN A 495 6.82 19.89 -5.06
C ASN A 495 8.09 20.75 -4.84
N GLY A 496 8.74 20.58 -3.69
CA GLY A 496 9.97 21.29 -3.34
C GLY A 496 9.76 22.76 -2.97
N VAL A 497 8.53 23.16 -2.60
CA VAL A 497 8.22 24.51 -2.14
C VAL A 497 8.03 24.53 -0.62
N LEU A 498 8.87 25.32 0.04
CA LEU A 498 8.86 25.57 1.47
C LEU A 498 8.35 26.98 1.74
N ALA A 499 7.54 27.14 2.78
CA ALA A 499 6.88 28.40 3.12
C ALA A 499 7.06 28.77 4.60
N PHE A 500 7.18 30.05 4.87
CA PHE A 500 7.27 30.61 6.23
C PHE A 500 6.80 32.07 6.22
N ILE A 501 6.51 32.61 7.40
CA ILE A 501 5.90 33.94 7.55
C ILE A 501 6.84 34.87 8.33
N SER A 502 7.00 36.10 7.84
CA SER A 502 7.73 37.19 8.51
C SER A 502 6.77 38.30 8.96
N THR A 503 6.89 38.81 10.18
CA THR A 503 5.97 39.81 10.77
C THR A 503 6.59 41.19 11.01
N LYS A 504 7.87 41.39 10.65
CA LYS A 504 8.55 42.68 10.85
C LYS A 504 8.54 43.53 9.59
N ILE A 505 8.15 44.79 9.75
CA ILE A 505 8.15 45.85 8.73
C ILE A 505 9.59 46.33 8.53
N GLN A 506 10.40 45.52 7.84
CA GLN A 506 11.59 46.04 7.17
C GLN A 506 11.19 46.44 5.74
N SER A 507 11.94 47.35 5.14
CA SER A 507 11.76 47.66 3.70
C SER A 507 11.80 46.36 2.90
N GLN A 508 10.94 46.21 1.90
CA GLN A 508 10.90 45.03 1.03
C GLN A 508 12.30 44.67 0.50
N ALA A 509 13.14 45.69 0.24
CA ALA A 509 14.53 45.54 -0.17
C ALA A 509 15.42 44.82 0.87
N GLU A 510 15.24 45.08 2.16
CA GLU A 510 15.99 44.42 3.23
C GLU A 510 15.59 42.94 3.36
N LEU A 511 14.28 42.65 3.28
CA LEU A 511 13.80 41.27 3.33
C LEU A 511 14.24 40.47 2.09
N HIS A 512 14.26 41.10 0.91
CA HIS A 512 14.85 40.50 -0.30
C HIS A 512 16.34 40.18 -0.11
N GLN A 513 17.11 41.11 0.47
CA GLN A 513 18.52 40.90 0.73
C GLN A 513 18.76 39.77 1.74
N GLU A 514 17.93 39.68 2.79
CA GLU A 514 18.02 38.62 3.78
C GLU A 514 17.67 37.26 3.20
N LEU A 515 16.58 37.14 2.42
CA LEU A 515 16.24 35.89 1.74
C LEU A 515 17.28 35.48 0.70
N SER A 516 17.89 36.42 -0.02
CA SER A 516 19.00 36.16 -0.92
C SER A 516 20.20 35.56 -0.17
N ASN A 517 20.55 36.15 0.97
CA ASN A 517 21.63 35.64 1.83
C ASN A 517 21.31 34.28 2.42
N LEU A 518 20.05 34.05 2.81
CA LEU A 518 19.58 32.76 3.29
C LEU A 518 19.73 31.69 2.20
N CYS A 519 19.24 31.95 0.99
CA CYS A 519 19.33 31.00 -0.13
C CYS A 519 20.78 30.67 -0.49
N LYS A 520 21.72 31.61 -0.33
CA LYS A 520 23.17 31.36 -0.55
C LYS A 520 23.77 30.40 0.47
N GLN A 521 23.18 30.29 1.67
CA GLN A 521 23.63 29.42 2.75
C GLN A 521 22.96 28.03 2.75
N LEU A 522 21.94 27.82 1.91
CA LEU A 522 21.31 26.52 1.74
C LEU A 522 22.26 25.53 1.04
N PRO A 523 22.07 24.21 1.22
CA PRO A 523 22.94 23.19 0.63
C PRO A 523 22.93 23.27 -0.90
N LYS A 524 24.07 23.61 -1.52
CA LYS A 524 24.16 23.70 -2.99
C LYS A 524 24.41 22.36 -3.68
N GLN A 525 24.85 21.37 -2.91
CA GLN A 525 25.14 20.03 -3.38
C GLN A 525 24.50 19.01 -2.45
N TYR A 526 23.94 17.94 -3.03
CA TYR A 526 23.33 16.87 -2.27
C TYR A 526 23.65 15.51 -2.89
N LYS A 527 24.15 14.57 -2.07
CA LYS A 527 24.56 13.24 -2.53
C LYS A 527 23.41 12.25 -2.37
N VAL A 528 22.99 11.58 -3.45
CA VAL A 528 21.96 10.53 -3.41
C VAL A 528 22.39 9.36 -4.26
N ALA A 529 22.47 8.17 -3.64
CA ALA A 529 22.75 6.91 -4.35
C ALA A 529 23.97 6.95 -5.31
N GLY A 530 25.01 7.72 -4.96
CA GLY A 530 26.23 7.87 -5.76
C GLY A 530 26.23 9.06 -6.73
N LEU A 531 25.10 9.77 -6.90
CA LEU A 531 24.98 10.99 -7.70
C LEU A 531 25.18 12.25 -6.83
N ASP A 532 26.05 13.16 -7.28
CA ASP A 532 26.22 14.49 -6.67
C ASP A 532 25.30 15.50 -7.40
N LEU A 533 24.12 15.77 -6.84
CA LEU A 533 23.14 16.72 -7.41
C LEU A 533 23.50 18.17 -7.07
N GLN A 534 23.38 19.07 -8.05
CA GLN A 534 23.43 20.51 -7.81
C GLN A 534 22.02 21.07 -7.57
N LEU A 535 21.83 21.75 -6.44
CA LEU A 535 20.56 22.35 -6.05
C LEU A 535 20.60 23.86 -6.23
N TYR A 536 19.60 24.38 -6.94
CA TYR A 536 19.38 25.82 -7.11
C TYR A 536 18.06 26.22 -6.44
N TYR A 537 18.01 27.43 -5.91
CA TYR A 537 16.90 27.92 -5.12
C TYR A 537 16.36 29.23 -5.69
N ARG A 538 15.04 29.30 -5.79
CA ARG A 538 14.31 30.54 -6.08
C ARG A 538 13.46 30.91 -4.88
N TYR A 539 13.26 32.19 -4.64
CA TYR A 539 12.40 32.65 -3.56
C TYR A 539 11.45 33.74 -4.03
N SER A 540 10.35 33.91 -3.32
CA SER A 540 9.39 34.99 -3.52
C SER A 540 8.97 35.58 -2.19
N ILE A 541 8.66 36.87 -2.18
CA ILE A 541 8.06 37.58 -1.06
C ILE A 541 6.71 38.11 -1.53
N THR A 542 5.69 37.95 -0.71
CA THR A 542 4.35 38.46 -1.01
C THR A 542 3.76 39.15 0.20
N GLU A 543 3.43 40.42 0.02
CA GLU A 543 2.73 41.21 1.03
C GLU A 543 1.23 40.91 0.99
N PRO A 544 0.53 40.98 2.14
CA PRO A 544 -0.90 40.84 2.18
C PRO A 544 -1.52 42.15 1.68
N VAL A 545 -2.37 42.08 0.66
CA VAL A 545 -3.16 43.23 0.23
C VAL A 545 -4.46 43.25 1.05
N SER A 546 -4.92 44.44 1.44
CA SER A 546 -6.16 44.61 2.22
C SER A 546 -7.33 43.87 1.57
N ASP A 547 -8.08 43.13 2.38
CA ASP A 547 -9.24 42.27 2.02
C ASP A 547 -8.98 40.95 1.27
N ASP A 548 -7.73 40.59 0.92
CA ASP A 548 -7.45 39.30 0.29
C ASP A 548 -7.32 38.14 1.29
N GLY A 549 -8.06 37.05 1.06
CA GLY A 549 -7.96 35.82 1.86
C GLY A 549 -6.65 35.04 1.64
N PHE A 550 -6.34 34.12 2.56
CA PHE A 550 -5.11 33.28 2.53
C PHE A 550 -4.83 32.64 1.16
N ASP A 551 -5.87 32.16 0.47
CA ASP A 551 -5.71 31.44 -0.79
C ASP A 551 -5.18 32.37 -1.92
N ILE A 552 -5.60 33.65 -1.93
CA ILE A 552 -5.10 34.67 -2.88
C ILE A 552 -3.65 35.07 -2.51
N TRP A 553 -3.36 35.22 -1.22
CA TRP A 553 -2.03 35.52 -0.72
C TRP A 553 -1.02 34.44 -1.13
N LEU A 554 -1.41 33.16 -0.99
CA LEU A 554 -0.61 32.03 -1.40
C LEU A 554 -0.44 31.95 -2.93
N GLN A 555 -1.52 32.16 -3.69
CA GLN A 555 -1.47 32.16 -5.16
C GLN A 555 -0.49 33.22 -5.69
N ARG A 556 -0.49 34.43 -5.12
CA ARG A 556 0.45 35.49 -5.50
C ARG A 556 1.91 35.12 -5.18
N GLY A 557 2.15 34.43 -4.06
CA GLY A 557 3.45 33.85 -3.77
C GLY A 557 3.92 32.90 -4.87
N TYR A 558 3.07 31.96 -5.29
CA TYR A 558 3.38 31.06 -6.40
C TYR A 558 3.62 31.78 -7.73
N LEU A 559 2.88 32.86 -8.02
CA LEU A 559 3.12 33.70 -9.19
C LEU A 559 4.48 34.40 -9.12
N GLY A 560 4.89 34.88 -7.95
CA GLY A 560 6.22 35.45 -7.71
C GLY A 560 7.35 34.46 -7.95
N LEU A 561 7.15 33.16 -7.67
CA LEU A 561 8.11 32.10 -8.03
C LEU A 561 8.16 31.84 -9.56
N SER A 562 7.08 32.16 -10.28
CA SER A 562 6.87 31.79 -11.68
C SER A 562 7.28 32.88 -12.69
N GLN A 563 7.48 34.13 -12.28
CA GLN A 563 7.95 35.22 -13.15
C GLN A 563 9.43 35.06 -13.55
N LYS A 564 9.70 34.06 -14.40
CA LYS A 564 10.82 33.96 -15.38
C LYS A 564 10.75 32.69 -16.26
N GLN A 565 9.58 32.06 -16.43
CA GLN A 565 9.47 30.83 -17.20
C GLN A 565 8.19 30.81 -18.03
N GLN A 566 8.30 31.17 -19.32
CA GLN A 566 7.30 30.82 -20.32
C GLN A 566 7.75 29.55 -21.06
N ASN A 567 6.81 28.61 -21.11
CA ASN A 567 6.66 27.45 -21.99
C ASN A 567 7.89 26.57 -22.24
N ILE A 568 7.91 25.42 -21.55
CA ILE A 568 8.56 24.21 -22.04
C ILE A 568 7.42 23.27 -22.43
N ASP A 569 7.32 22.95 -23.72
CA ASP A 569 6.37 21.97 -24.25
C ASP A 569 6.66 20.59 -23.65
N PHE A 570 5.71 20.06 -22.88
CA PHE A 570 5.74 18.70 -22.34
C PHE A 570 4.97 17.76 -23.25
N ASN A 571 5.60 17.33 -24.33
CA ASN A 571 5.23 16.12 -25.06
C ASN A 571 6.51 15.41 -25.53
N THR A 572 7.22 14.80 -24.59
CA THR A 572 8.27 13.82 -24.88
C THR A 572 7.98 12.56 -24.08
N PRO A 573 8.14 11.35 -24.67
CA PRO A 573 7.76 10.10 -24.04
C PRO A 573 8.47 9.92 -22.69
N HIS A 574 7.70 9.45 -21.69
CA HIS A 574 8.23 9.02 -20.40
C HIS A 574 9.15 7.81 -20.61
N ILE A 575 10.45 8.05 -20.64
CA ILE A 575 11.47 7.02 -20.50
C ILE A 575 11.86 7.02 -19.02
N ASP A 576 11.72 5.87 -18.36
CA ASP A 576 12.23 5.62 -17.01
C ASP A 576 13.76 5.80 -17.02
N MET A 577 14.22 7.02 -16.73
CA MET A 577 15.63 7.35 -16.60
C MET A 577 16.06 7.15 -15.14
N ASP A 578 16.72 6.02 -14.87
CA ASP A 578 17.15 5.63 -13.53
C ASP A 578 18.31 6.49 -12.99
N VAL A 579 18.29 6.78 -11.68
CA VAL A 579 19.40 7.44 -10.93
C VAL A 579 20.76 6.78 -11.21
N SER A 580 20.79 5.46 -11.45
CA SER A 580 22.01 4.71 -11.79
C SER A 580 22.70 5.27 -13.02
N LEU A 581 21.93 5.58 -14.07
CA LEU A 581 22.49 6.06 -15.33
C LEU A 581 23.08 7.47 -15.19
N ALA A 582 22.46 8.34 -14.38
CA ALA A 582 23.00 9.65 -14.06
C ALA A 582 24.32 9.55 -13.28
N ALA A 583 24.38 8.66 -12.29
CA ALA A 583 25.59 8.41 -11.50
C ALA A 583 26.70 7.81 -12.37
N GLU A 584 26.35 6.87 -13.26
CA GLU A 584 27.27 6.28 -14.24
C GLU A 584 27.79 7.32 -15.22
N LEU A 585 26.97 8.29 -15.67
CA LEU A 585 27.40 9.38 -16.55
C LEU A 585 28.41 10.28 -15.83
N GLN A 586 28.11 10.66 -14.59
CA GLN A 586 29.02 11.46 -13.77
C GLN A 586 30.34 10.72 -13.50
N GLN A 587 30.28 9.41 -13.28
CA GLN A 587 31.47 8.58 -13.15
C GLN A 587 32.23 8.50 -14.49
N ALA A 588 31.54 8.33 -15.61
CA ALA A 588 32.14 8.18 -16.93
C ALA A 588 32.92 9.42 -17.39
N MET A 589 32.45 10.62 -17.01
CA MET A 589 33.20 11.88 -17.18
C MET A 589 34.52 11.87 -16.38
N ARG A 590 34.55 11.23 -15.20
CA ARG A 590 35.74 11.15 -14.34
C ARG A 590 36.68 9.99 -14.71
N SER A 591 36.14 8.88 -15.24
CA SER A 591 36.89 7.65 -15.53
C SER A 591 37.29 7.50 -17.00
N ASN A 592 37.13 8.53 -17.83
CA ASN A 592 37.45 8.53 -19.28
C ASN A 592 36.79 7.38 -20.07
N THR A 593 35.57 7.00 -19.71
CA THR A 593 34.78 5.99 -20.45
C THR A 593 33.81 6.63 -21.45
N LEU A 594 33.61 7.95 -21.36
CA LEU A 594 33.08 8.76 -22.45
C LEU A 594 34.15 8.96 -23.52
N ALA A 595 33.72 9.14 -24.77
CA ALA A 595 34.59 9.42 -25.90
C ALA A 595 33.97 10.51 -26.79
N ILE A 596 34.82 11.22 -27.54
CA ILE A 596 34.36 12.01 -28.69
C ILE A 596 34.73 11.27 -29.97
N TYR A 597 33.78 11.19 -30.90
CA TYR A 597 34.01 10.68 -32.25
C TYR A 597 34.02 11.88 -33.20
N LEU A 598 34.91 11.84 -34.19
CA LEU A 598 35.11 12.92 -35.15
C LEU A 598 34.43 12.56 -36.47
N GLN A 599 33.55 13.43 -36.94
CA GLN A 599 32.99 13.33 -38.28
C GLN A 599 33.69 14.34 -39.21
N PRO A 600 34.24 13.91 -40.37
CA PRO A 600 34.98 14.79 -41.26
C PRO A 600 34.09 15.85 -41.91
N ILE A 601 34.65 17.06 -42.05
CA ILE A 601 34.12 18.17 -42.83
C ILE A 601 35.03 18.33 -44.05
N ILE A 602 34.46 18.26 -45.24
CA ILE A 602 35.16 18.27 -46.52
C ILE A 602 35.05 19.64 -47.17
N ASN A 603 36.15 20.16 -47.71
CA ASN A 603 36.12 21.31 -48.60
C ASN A 603 35.65 20.83 -49.99
N LEU A 604 34.46 21.27 -50.40
CA LEU A 604 33.82 20.80 -51.64
C LEU A 604 34.54 21.28 -52.90
N ARG A 605 35.40 22.29 -52.81
CA ARG A 605 36.13 22.84 -53.96
C ARG A 605 37.35 22.01 -54.34
N ASN A 606 38.05 21.44 -53.36
CA ASN A 606 39.29 20.69 -53.58
C ASN A 606 39.23 19.23 -53.08
N GLY A 607 38.13 18.83 -52.45
CA GLY A 607 37.92 17.49 -51.90
C GLY A 607 38.72 17.17 -50.62
N ALA A 608 39.49 18.11 -50.08
CA ALA A 608 40.33 17.87 -48.91
C ALA A 608 39.52 17.96 -47.60
N ILE A 609 39.88 17.14 -46.61
CA ILE A 609 39.30 17.25 -45.26
C ILE A 609 39.86 18.51 -44.58
N CYS A 610 39.00 19.46 -44.25
CA CYS A 610 39.40 20.75 -43.66
C CYS A 610 39.09 20.86 -42.15
N GLY A 611 38.24 20.00 -41.63
CA GLY A 611 37.92 19.97 -40.20
C GLY A 611 37.13 18.73 -39.80
N ALA A 612 36.70 18.70 -38.54
CA ALA A 612 35.85 17.65 -38.00
C ALA A 612 34.82 18.19 -37.02
N GLU A 613 33.66 17.58 -36.92
CA GLU A 613 32.72 17.79 -35.82
C GLU A 613 32.96 16.77 -34.71
N ALA A 614 33.14 17.25 -33.47
CA ALA A 614 33.29 16.42 -32.28
C ALA A 614 31.92 16.03 -31.72
N LEU A 615 31.55 14.77 -31.92
CA LEU A 615 30.30 14.21 -31.46
C LEU A 615 30.52 13.34 -30.22
N LEU A 616 29.85 13.69 -29.12
CA LEU A 616 29.91 12.94 -27.87
C LEU A 616 29.34 11.51 -28.06
N ARG A 617 30.04 10.52 -27.51
CA ARG A 617 29.66 9.10 -27.50
C ARG A 617 29.94 8.49 -26.14
N TRP A 618 29.13 7.50 -25.77
CA TRP A 618 29.35 6.70 -24.57
C TRP A 618 29.44 5.21 -24.92
N PRO A 619 30.61 4.72 -25.36
CA PRO A 619 30.76 3.36 -25.91
C PRO A 619 30.44 2.24 -24.91
N THR A 620 30.60 2.50 -23.61
CA THR A 620 30.38 1.51 -22.54
C THR A 620 28.95 1.48 -22.01
N ALA A 621 28.13 2.49 -22.30
CA ALA A 621 26.69 2.40 -22.04
C ALA A 621 26.10 1.46 -23.10
N GLY A 622 25.24 0.53 -22.70
CA GLY A 622 24.72 -0.53 -23.59
C GLY A 622 24.21 -0.01 -24.94
N LYS A 623 24.22 -0.87 -25.96
CA LYS A 623 24.04 -0.61 -27.42
C LYS A 623 22.85 0.27 -27.90
N TYR A 624 22.04 0.86 -27.02
CA TYR A 624 20.81 1.58 -27.36
C TYR A 624 20.64 2.96 -26.71
N LEU A 625 21.66 3.55 -26.05
CA LEU A 625 21.52 4.90 -25.49
C LEU A 625 21.77 5.96 -26.58
N ASP A 626 20.73 6.71 -26.92
CA ASP A 626 20.80 7.82 -27.88
C ASP A 626 21.46 9.05 -27.24
N ILE A 627 22.16 9.84 -28.05
CA ILE A 627 22.90 11.04 -27.60
C ILE A 627 21.95 12.12 -27.07
N GLU A 628 20.76 12.25 -27.67
CA GLU A 628 19.72 13.18 -27.22
C GLU A 628 19.25 12.83 -25.80
N GLN A 629 19.14 11.54 -25.48
CA GLN A 629 18.75 11.07 -24.15
C GLN A 629 19.82 11.39 -23.11
N LEU A 630 21.10 11.29 -23.47
CA LEU A 630 22.22 11.64 -22.60
C LEU A 630 22.26 13.14 -22.30
N ILE A 631 22.07 13.97 -23.32
CA ILE A 631 21.98 15.44 -23.15
C ILE A 631 20.80 15.78 -22.24
N LEU A 632 19.61 15.21 -22.49
CA LEU A 632 18.43 15.44 -21.65
C LEU A 632 18.63 15.00 -20.19
N LEU A 633 19.31 13.86 -19.97
CA LEU A 633 19.68 13.40 -18.64
C LEU A 633 20.60 14.40 -17.94
N ALA A 634 21.65 14.85 -18.63
CA ALA A 634 22.60 15.82 -18.09
C ALA A 634 21.93 17.16 -17.76
N GLU A 635 20.95 17.58 -18.57
CA GLU A 635 20.16 18.78 -18.30
C GLU A 635 19.25 18.64 -17.08
N ARG A 636 18.52 17.52 -16.94
CA ARG A 636 17.59 17.28 -15.82
C ARG A 636 18.30 17.12 -14.47
N THR A 637 19.57 16.70 -14.49
CA THR A 637 20.40 16.45 -13.30
C THR A 637 21.37 17.59 -12.98
N GLY A 638 21.43 18.62 -13.83
CA GLY A 638 22.38 19.73 -13.71
C GLY A 638 23.82 19.41 -14.14
N LEU A 639 24.09 18.19 -14.64
CA LEU A 639 25.40 17.75 -15.12
C LEU A 639 25.80 18.36 -16.47
N ILE A 640 24.88 18.99 -17.21
CA ILE A 640 25.14 19.55 -18.56
C ILE A 640 26.35 20.50 -18.60
N ASN A 641 26.56 21.25 -17.52
CA ASN A 641 27.69 22.18 -17.41
C ASN A 641 29.04 21.45 -17.29
N GLU A 642 29.09 20.38 -16.50
CA GLU A 642 30.28 19.54 -16.35
C GLU A 642 30.58 18.81 -17.66
N LEU A 643 29.55 18.27 -18.31
CA LEU A 643 29.65 17.55 -19.58
C LEU A 643 30.20 18.44 -20.70
N SER A 644 29.71 19.68 -20.80
CA SER A 644 30.13 20.59 -21.87
C SER A 644 31.60 20.98 -21.74
N LEU A 645 32.07 21.24 -20.52
CA LEU A 645 33.50 21.51 -20.27
C LEU A 645 34.37 20.28 -20.57
N TRP A 646 33.88 19.08 -20.28
CA TRP A 646 34.58 17.83 -20.63
C TRP A 646 34.71 17.67 -22.16
N VAL A 647 33.64 17.92 -22.93
CA VAL A 647 33.68 17.85 -24.40
C VAL A 647 34.69 18.84 -24.99
N ILE A 648 34.71 20.08 -24.50
CA ILE A 648 35.67 21.11 -24.93
C ILE A 648 37.12 20.66 -24.66
N ASP A 649 37.40 20.11 -23.47
CA ASP A 649 38.73 19.59 -23.13
C ASP A 649 39.17 18.46 -24.06
N GLN A 650 38.26 17.53 -24.38
CA GLN A 650 38.56 16.43 -25.31
C GLN A 650 38.74 16.92 -26.75
N ALA A 651 37.96 17.91 -27.20
CA ALA A 651 38.12 18.50 -28.52
C ALA A 651 39.49 19.18 -28.65
N CYS A 652 39.92 19.95 -27.63
CA CYS A 652 41.26 20.54 -27.61
C CYS A 652 42.37 19.48 -27.63
N LEU A 653 42.18 18.37 -26.90
CA LEU A 653 43.10 17.25 -26.92
C LEU A 653 43.20 16.60 -28.31
N ALA A 654 42.08 16.43 -29.02
CA ALA A 654 42.04 15.90 -30.38
C ALA A 654 42.76 16.83 -31.38
N ALA A 655 42.55 18.16 -31.26
CA ALA A 655 43.28 19.14 -32.06
C ALA A 655 44.80 19.08 -31.81
N ALA A 656 45.22 18.94 -30.55
CA ALA A 656 46.63 18.76 -30.21
C ALA A 656 47.23 17.45 -30.77
N GLN A 657 46.43 16.38 -30.86
CA GLN A 657 46.86 15.13 -31.52
C GLN A 657 47.04 15.31 -33.03
N LEU A 658 46.14 16.02 -33.69
CA LEU A 658 46.26 16.37 -35.11
C LEU A 658 47.49 17.26 -35.39
N ASN A 659 47.76 18.24 -34.52
CA ASN A 659 48.95 19.10 -34.61
C ASN A 659 50.26 18.31 -34.56
N ARG A 660 50.32 17.26 -33.73
CA ARG A 660 51.49 16.38 -33.63
C ARG A 660 51.72 15.55 -34.90
N GLN A 661 50.68 15.30 -35.68
CA GLN A 661 50.76 14.61 -36.97
C GLN A 661 50.97 15.58 -38.15
N GLY A 662 51.07 16.89 -37.89
CA GLY A 662 51.34 17.92 -38.91
C GLY A 662 50.10 18.68 -39.40
N TYR A 663 48.89 18.32 -38.96
CA TYR A 663 47.64 18.93 -39.43
C TYR A 663 47.25 20.18 -38.63
N ARG A 664 48.11 21.20 -38.64
CA ARG A 664 47.94 22.42 -37.82
C ARG A 664 46.79 23.33 -38.24
N GLU A 665 46.34 23.24 -39.48
CA GLU A 665 45.23 24.04 -40.01
C GLU A 665 43.86 23.36 -39.84
N HIS A 666 43.83 22.14 -39.27
CA HIS A 666 42.61 21.37 -39.11
C HIS A 666 41.78 21.91 -37.94
N THR A 667 40.51 22.18 -38.19
CA THR A 667 39.59 22.72 -37.17
C THR A 667 38.69 21.65 -36.58
N ILE A 668 38.35 21.76 -35.30
CA ILE A 668 37.36 20.91 -34.62
C ILE A 668 36.16 21.76 -34.19
N SER A 669 34.97 21.35 -34.60
CA SER A 669 33.69 21.92 -34.18
C SER A 669 33.16 21.24 -32.91
N VAL A 670 32.64 22.03 -31.97
CA VAL A 670 32.03 21.58 -30.73
C VAL A 670 30.65 22.21 -30.55
N ASN A 671 29.65 21.38 -30.31
CA ASN A 671 28.28 21.79 -30.00
C ASN A 671 28.19 22.47 -28.62
N LEU A 672 27.55 23.63 -28.56
CA LEU A 672 27.23 24.35 -27.32
C LEU A 672 25.72 24.58 -27.17
N SER A 673 25.19 24.28 -25.99
CA SER A 673 23.80 24.54 -25.65
C SER A 673 23.62 25.94 -25.07
N ALA A 674 22.47 26.57 -25.29
CA ALA A 674 22.08 27.83 -24.64
C ALA A 674 22.21 27.78 -23.10
N LYS A 675 22.04 26.59 -22.50
CA LYS A 675 22.16 26.41 -21.04
C LYS A 675 23.60 26.60 -20.54
N ASN A 676 24.60 26.48 -21.41
CA ASN A 676 26.01 26.69 -21.05
C ASN A 676 26.34 28.14 -20.74
N LEU A 677 25.51 29.11 -21.15
CA LEU A 677 25.65 30.52 -20.75
C LEU A 677 25.53 30.72 -19.24
N ALA A 678 24.86 29.79 -18.54
CA ALA A 678 24.80 29.81 -17.08
C ALA A 678 26.16 29.46 -16.42
N ILE A 679 27.14 28.95 -17.17
CA ILE A 679 28.48 28.65 -16.66
C ILE A 679 29.22 29.97 -16.42
N PRO A 680 29.57 30.29 -15.15
CA PRO A 680 30.32 31.51 -14.87
C PRO A 680 31.68 31.46 -15.54
N LYS A 681 32.04 32.56 -16.24
CA LYS A 681 33.34 32.74 -16.90
C LYS A 681 33.67 31.63 -17.91
N LEU A 682 32.68 31.19 -18.71
CA LEU A 682 32.86 30.13 -19.69
C LEU A 682 34.01 30.41 -20.66
N VAL A 683 34.11 31.63 -21.20
CA VAL A 683 35.17 32.00 -22.16
C VAL A 683 36.56 31.89 -21.52
N GLU A 684 36.73 32.35 -20.28
CA GLU A 684 37.98 32.19 -19.51
C GLU A 684 38.35 30.70 -19.35
N LYS A 685 37.36 29.81 -19.14
CA LYS A 685 37.61 28.36 -19.07
C LYS A 685 38.00 27.76 -20.42
N VAL A 686 37.44 28.26 -21.52
CA VAL A 686 37.81 27.87 -22.89
C VAL A 686 39.25 28.29 -23.17
N GLU A 687 39.60 29.54 -22.89
CA GLU A 687 40.96 30.08 -23.03
C GLU A 687 41.99 29.23 -22.26
N ASN A 688 41.71 28.95 -20.98
CA ASN A 688 42.56 28.09 -20.16
C ASN A 688 42.72 26.67 -20.75
N THR A 689 41.66 26.13 -21.35
CA THR A 689 41.69 24.80 -21.98
C THR A 689 42.54 24.81 -23.25
N ILE A 690 42.42 25.85 -24.07
CA ILE A 690 43.25 26.05 -25.26
C ILE A 690 44.73 26.12 -24.88
N LEU A 691 45.06 26.94 -23.87
CA LEU A 691 46.43 27.07 -23.35
C LEU A 691 46.98 25.75 -22.79
N LYS A 692 46.15 25.01 -22.05
CA LYS A 692 46.50 23.70 -21.47
C LYS A 692 46.96 22.70 -22.53
N HIS A 693 46.32 22.67 -23.70
CA HIS A 693 46.63 21.71 -24.77
C HIS A 693 47.58 22.26 -25.85
N GLY A 694 47.96 23.54 -25.77
CA GLY A 694 48.92 24.16 -26.69
C GLY A 694 48.44 24.25 -28.13
N ILE A 695 47.13 24.42 -28.34
CA ILE A 695 46.52 24.65 -29.65
C ILE A 695 46.28 26.16 -29.86
N THR A 696 46.03 26.58 -31.09
CA THR A 696 45.60 27.96 -31.38
C THR A 696 44.07 28.04 -31.39
N ALA A 697 43.52 29.19 -30.99
CA ALA A 697 42.08 29.35 -30.79
C ALA A 697 41.25 29.18 -32.07
N ASP A 698 41.83 29.45 -33.23
CA ASP A 698 41.25 29.30 -34.57
C ASP A 698 41.05 27.84 -34.99
N GLN A 699 41.68 26.89 -34.29
CA GLN A 699 41.45 25.45 -34.46
C GLN A 699 40.14 24.98 -33.82
N LEU A 700 39.49 25.80 -33.00
CA LEU A 700 38.24 25.45 -32.33
C LEU A 700 37.08 26.27 -32.90
N LYS A 701 36.04 25.57 -33.34
CA LYS A 701 34.77 26.15 -33.76
C LYS A 701 33.68 25.79 -32.76
N PHE A 702 32.78 26.73 -32.47
CA PHE A 702 31.64 26.51 -31.59
C PHE A 702 30.34 26.58 -32.37
N GLU A 703 29.56 25.50 -32.33
CA GLU A 703 28.29 25.38 -33.03
C GLU A 703 27.15 25.71 -32.07
N LEU A 704 26.27 26.62 -32.51
CA LEU A 704 25.15 27.12 -31.74
C LEU A 704 23.87 27.00 -32.57
N THR A 705 22.87 26.31 -32.05
CA THR A 705 21.60 26.13 -32.74
C THR A 705 20.80 27.43 -32.81
N GLU A 706 19.99 27.58 -33.87
CA GLU A 706 19.16 28.77 -34.09
C GLU A 706 18.25 29.11 -32.88
N PHE A 707 17.64 28.10 -32.25
CA PHE A 707 16.76 28.28 -31.09
C PHE A 707 17.48 28.81 -29.85
N ALA A 708 18.79 28.56 -29.72
CA ALA A 708 19.60 29.06 -28.61
C ALA A 708 19.67 30.61 -28.60
N LEU A 709 19.54 31.25 -29.75
CA LEU A 709 19.71 32.70 -29.93
C LEU A 709 18.51 33.53 -29.45
N ILE A 710 17.34 32.90 -29.30
CA ILE A 710 16.07 33.59 -28.98
C ILE A 710 15.94 33.88 -27.47
N LYS A 711 16.57 33.08 -26.59
CA LYS A 711 16.28 33.11 -25.15
C LYS A 711 16.92 34.27 -24.37
N ASN A 712 18.11 34.75 -24.75
CA ASN A 712 18.83 35.85 -24.09
C ASN A 712 19.74 36.61 -25.08
N HIS A 713 19.17 37.56 -25.83
CA HIS A 713 19.86 38.23 -26.94
C HIS A 713 21.19 38.91 -26.54
N ASP A 714 21.19 39.76 -25.51
CA ASP A 714 22.36 40.57 -25.13
C ASP A 714 23.52 39.73 -24.58
N GLU A 715 23.22 38.71 -23.75
CA GLU A 715 24.24 37.79 -23.22
C GLU A 715 24.88 36.97 -24.34
N MET A 716 24.09 36.54 -25.34
CA MET A 716 24.60 35.83 -26.51
C MET A 716 25.51 36.68 -27.38
N VAL A 717 25.16 37.95 -27.62
CA VAL A 717 26.02 38.88 -28.38
C VAL A 717 27.38 39.04 -27.70
N SER A 718 27.39 39.26 -26.38
CA SER A 718 28.63 39.39 -25.61
C SER A 718 29.46 38.11 -25.68
N PHE A 719 28.83 36.96 -25.49
CA PHE A 719 29.49 35.66 -25.52
C PHE A 719 30.15 35.36 -26.88
N ILE A 720 29.43 35.56 -27.98
CA ILE A 720 29.96 35.37 -29.34
C ILE A 720 31.11 36.34 -29.61
N SER A 721 30.97 37.62 -29.18
CA SER A 721 32.04 38.61 -29.32
C SER A 721 33.31 38.21 -28.56
N GLU A 722 33.18 37.69 -27.35
CA GLU A 722 34.29 37.23 -26.53
C GLU A 722 35.00 36.00 -27.14
N LEU A 723 34.25 35.04 -27.69
CA LEU A 723 34.83 33.89 -28.40
C LEU A 723 35.59 34.30 -29.66
N ASN A 724 35.05 35.24 -30.44
CA ASN A 724 35.72 35.76 -31.62
C ASN A 724 36.99 36.56 -31.26
N LYS A 725 36.97 37.34 -30.17
CA LYS A 725 38.16 38.05 -29.65
C LYS A 725 39.26 37.10 -29.20
N LEU A 726 38.89 35.94 -28.67
CA LEU A 726 39.84 34.87 -28.35
C LEU A 726 40.50 34.27 -29.61
N GLY A 727 39.85 34.42 -30.77
CA GLY A 727 40.29 33.87 -32.06
C GLY A 727 39.55 32.60 -32.47
N SER A 728 38.60 32.12 -31.67
CA SER A 728 37.75 30.99 -32.02
C SER A 728 36.63 31.42 -32.96
N LYS A 729 36.16 30.48 -33.78
CA LYS A 729 35.12 30.71 -34.77
C LYS A 729 33.77 30.25 -34.24
N VAL A 730 32.71 31.01 -34.51
CA VAL A 730 31.35 30.62 -34.14
C VAL A 730 30.57 30.24 -35.40
N VAL A 731 29.85 29.13 -35.33
CA VAL A 731 29.05 28.54 -36.41
C VAL A 731 27.59 28.57 -35.99
N LEU A 732 26.73 29.04 -36.88
CA LEU A 732 25.28 28.93 -36.71
C LEU A 732 24.83 27.57 -37.21
N ASP A 733 24.23 26.78 -36.34
CA ASP A 733 23.77 25.41 -36.61
C ASP A 733 22.25 25.31 -36.80
N ASP A 734 21.80 24.26 -37.47
CA ASP A 734 20.40 23.95 -37.82
C ASP A 734 19.66 25.05 -38.63
N PHE A 735 20.38 25.78 -39.49
CA PHE A 735 19.80 26.93 -40.21
C PHE A 735 18.61 26.51 -41.11
N GLY A 736 17.48 27.19 -40.93
CA GLY A 736 16.26 27.03 -41.74
C GLY A 736 15.13 26.24 -41.09
N THR A 737 15.38 25.61 -39.93
CA THR A 737 14.36 24.82 -39.21
C THR A 737 13.52 25.65 -38.20
N GLY A 738 13.86 26.93 -37.99
CA GLY A 738 13.21 27.84 -37.04
C GLY A 738 12.80 29.21 -37.62
N TYR A 739 12.41 30.13 -36.72
CA TYR A 739 12.08 31.52 -37.03
C TYR A 739 13.34 32.41 -37.02
N SER A 740 14.24 32.21 -38.00
CA SER A 740 15.40 33.08 -38.18
C SER A 740 14.95 34.46 -38.62
N SER A 741 14.95 35.44 -37.71
CA SER A 741 14.93 36.84 -38.12
C SER A 741 16.28 37.12 -38.77
N LEU A 742 16.29 37.54 -40.04
CA LEU A 742 17.50 37.98 -40.77
C LEU A 742 18.36 38.97 -39.95
N ASN A 743 17.70 39.70 -39.04
CA ASN A 743 18.31 40.61 -38.08
C ASN A 743 19.34 39.93 -37.17
N TYR A 744 19.19 38.65 -36.85
CA TYR A 744 20.15 37.91 -36.02
C TYR A 744 21.46 37.66 -36.79
N LEU A 745 21.38 37.17 -38.02
CA LEU A 745 22.55 36.93 -38.87
C LEU A 745 23.40 38.18 -39.08
N VAL A 746 22.77 39.35 -39.16
CA VAL A 746 23.47 40.64 -39.33
C VAL A 746 24.10 41.14 -38.03
N ASN A 747 23.46 40.91 -36.88
CA ASN A 747 23.92 41.45 -35.58
C ASN A 747 24.93 40.53 -34.87
N TYR A 748 25.00 39.25 -35.24
CA TYR A 748 25.94 38.30 -34.68
C TYR A 748 27.14 38.09 -35.61
N SER A 749 28.35 38.12 -35.06
CA SER A 749 29.58 37.86 -35.81
C SER A 749 29.81 36.35 -36.01
N PHE A 750 28.92 35.69 -36.75
CA PHE A 750 29.10 34.31 -37.17
C PHE A 750 30.14 34.20 -38.29
N SER A 751 30.88 33.09 -38.31
CA SER A 751 31.90 32.81 -39.32
C SER A 751 31.45 31.78 -40.36
N THR A 752 30.44 30.98 -40.02
CA THR A 752 29.95 29.89 -40.87
C THR A 752 28.48 29.63 -40.57
N ILE A 753 27.70 29.31 -41.60
CA ILE A 753 26.33 28.81 -41.50
C ILE A 753 26.32 27.32 -41.84
N LYS A 754 25.73 26.49 -40.98
CA LYS A 754 25.46 25.08 -41.23
C LYS A 754 23.99 24.90 -41.62
N VAL A 755 23.75 24.30 -42.79
CA VAL A 755 22.41 24.00 -43.29
C VAL A 755 22.00 22.61 -42.83
N ASP A 756 20.83 22.53 -42.17
CA ASP A 756 20.32 21.28 -41.62
C ASP A 756 20.06 20.22 -42.70
N LYS A 757 20.32 18.97 -42.34
CA LYS A 757 20.14 17.80 -43.21
C LYS A 757 18.72 17.66 -43.77
N SER A 758 17.68 18.17 -43.10
CA SER A 758 16.29 18.06 -43.58
C SER A 758 16.06 18.72 -44.94
N PHE A 759 16.83 19.76 -45.28
CA PHE A 759 16.81 20.39 -46.59
C PHE A 759 17.64 19.64 -47.64
N ILE A 760 18.53 18.76 -47.20
CA ILE A 760 19.44 18.00 -48.07
C ILE A 760 18.86 16.63 -48.40
N LEU A 761 18.04 16.08 -47.51
CA LEU A 761 17.22 14.89 -47.78
C LEU A 761 16.36 15.12 -49.04
N ASP A 762 16.59 14.29 -50.06
CA ASP A 762 15.92 14.35 -51.37
C ASP A 762 16.17 15.64 -52.18
N LEU A 763 17.30 16.32 -51.96
CA LEU A 763 17.66 17.56 -52.66
C LEU A 763 17.60 17.44 -54.20
N VAL A 764 18.02 16.30 -54.74
CA VAL A 764 18.09 16.05 -56.20
C VAL A 764 16.70 16.13 -56.86
N ASN A 765 15.65 15.64 -56.18
CA ASN A 765 14.30 15.58 -56.75
C ASN A 765 13.38 16.72 -56.25
N ASN A 766 13.79 17.48 -55.24
CA ASN A 766 12.97 18.51 -54.63
C ASN A 766 13.44 19.93 -55.01
N THR A 767 12.77 20.53 -55.99
CA THR A 767 13.07 21.89 -56.47
C THR A 767 12.95 22.96 -55.38
N THR A 768 12.05 22.77 -54.40
CA THR A 768 11.89 23.72 -53.29
C THR A 768 13.12 23.69 -52.39
N ASN A 769 13.60 22.50 -52.03
CA ASN A 769 14.83 22.35 -51.25
C ASN A 769 16.04 22.94 -51.99
N GLN A 770 16.13 22.76 -53.31
CA GLN A 770 17.20 23.37 -54.12
C GLN A 770 17.19 24.90 -54.04
N VAL A 771 16.01 25.53 -54.09
CA VAL A 771 15.88 26.99 -53.93
C VAL A 771 16.30 27.43 -52.52
N VAL A 772 15.86 26.72 -51.47
CA VAL A 772 16.21 27.05 -50.09
C VAL A 772 17.71 26.95 -49.86
N VAL A 773 18.33 25.83 -50.26
CA VAL A 773 19.77 25.62 -50.13
C VAL A 773 20.56 26.64 -50.93
N LYS A 774 20.16 26.93 -52.18
CA LYS A 774 20.82 27.96 -53.00
C LYS A 774 20.72 29.35 -52.36
N THR A 775 19.55 29.70 -51.82
CA THR A 775 19.34 30.97 -51.11
C THR A 775 20.22 31.05 -49.86
N ALA A 776 20.36 29.97 -49.10
CA ALA A 776 21.25 29.91 -47.95
C ALA A 776 22.73 30.12 -48.35
N ILE A 777 23.18 29.48 -49.43
CA ILE A 777 24.53 29.66 -49.99
C ILE A 777 24.76 31.13 -50.35
N ASP A 778 23.86 31.72 -51.14
CA ASP A 778 23.99 33.10 -51.60
C ASP A 778 23.94 34.09 -50.41
N MET A 779 23.12 33.79 -49.39
CA MET A 779 23.05 34.60 -48.17
C MET A 779 24.35 34.55 -47.36
N ALA A 780 24.92 33.37 -47.15
CA ALA A 780 26.18 33.21 -46.44
C ALA A 780 27.29 34.02 -47.13
N HIS A 781 27.41 33.90 -48.46
CA HIS A 781 28.41 34.62 -49.24
C HIS A 781 28.20 36.13 -49.23
N ASN A 782 26.95 36.61 -49.29
CA ASN A 782 26.65 38.05 -49.22
C ASN A 782 26.93 38.65 -47.83
N LEU A 783 27.05 37.82 -46.79
CA LEU A 783 27.39 38.22 -45.41
C LEU A 783 28.85 37.90 -45.04
N ASP A 784 29.69 37.58 -46.02
CA ASP A 784 31.09 37.17 -45.83
C ASP A 784 31.27 35.97 -44.88
N MET A 785 30.29 35.06 -44.87
CA MET A 785 30.30 33.82 -44.10
C MET A 785 30.56 32.61 -45.01
N ASN A 786 31.23 31.59 -44.48
CA ASN A 786 31.30 30.29 -45.15
C ASN A 786 29.99 29.51 -44.98
N ILE A 787 29.73 28.55 -45.87
CA ILE A 787 28.60 27.63 -45.71
C ILE A 787 29.03 26.16 -45.66
N THR A 788 28.49 25.44 -44.68
CA THR A 788 28.64 23.99 -44.51
C THR A 788 27.30 23.31 -44.72
N ILE A 789 27.26 22.29 -45.58
CA ILE A 789 26.05 21.53 -45.88
C ILE A 789 26.11 20.17 -45.20
N GLU A 790 25.10 19.85 -44.39
CA GLU A 790 25.03 18.59 -43.64
C GLU A 790 24.17 17.52 -44.32
N GLY A 791 24.41 16.26 -43.99
CA GLY A 791 23.56 15.16 -44.46
C GLY A 791 23.80 14.76 -45.91
N ILE A 792 25.01 14.96 -46.46
CA ILE A 792 25.37 14.46 -47.78
C ILE A 792 25.53 12.93 -47.72
N GLU A 793 24.61 12.18 -48.33
CA GLU A 793 24.59 10.71 -48.31
C GLU A 793 25.02 10.05 -49.62
N ASP A 794 25.03 10.79 -50.72
CA ASP A 794 25.35 10.29 -52.05
C ASP A 794 26.16 11.28 -52.91
N GLN A 795 26.76 10.76 -53.98
CA GLN A 795 27.61 11.53 -54.90
C GLN A 795 26.82 12.51 -55.79
N GLU A 796 25.55 12.24 -56.09
CA GLU A 796 24.74 13.11 -56.93
C GLU A 796 24.41 14.41 -56.20
N THR A 797 24.04 14.30 -54.93
CA THR A 797 23.86 15.42 -53.99
C THR A 797 25.13 16.26 -53.85
N GLU A 798 26.30 15.62 -53.65
CA GLU A 798 27.61 16.31 -53.62
C GLU A 798 27.85 17.14 -54.89
N LYS A 799 27.71 16.54 -56.07
CA LYS A 799 27.91 17.22 -57.36
C LYS A 799 26.97 18.40 -57.55
N MET A 800 25.73 18.28 -57.07
CA MET A 800 24.75 19.37 -57.12
C MET A 800 25.16 20.54 -56.22
N LEU A 801 25.60 20.27 -55.00
CA LEU A 801 26.05 21.28 -54.04
C LEU A 801 27.31 22.01 -54.52
N ILE A 802 28.26 21.29 -55.14
CA ILE A 802 29.45 21.90 -55.78
C ILE A 802 29.02 22.88 -56.88
N LYS A 803 28.06 22.50 -57.73
CA LYS A 803 27.53 23.39 -58.79
C LYS A 803 26.80 24.60 -58.23
N MET A 804 26.14 24.46 -57.08
CA MET A 804 25.46 25.57 -56.40
C MET A 804 26.42 26.55 -55.72
N GLY A 805 27.69 26.15 -55.53
CA GLY A 805 28.75 26.97 -54.95
C GLY A 805 28.96 26.76 -53.45
N ALA A 806 28.51 25.63 -52.87
CA ALA A 806 28.73 25.34 -51.46
C ALA A 806 30.24 25.22 -51.13
N ASP A 807 30.65 25.69 -49.94
CA ASP A 807 32.07 25.72 -49.55
C ASP A 807 32.51 24.41 -48.88
N GLN A 808 31.70 23.92 -47.94
CA GLN A 808 32.00 22.76 -47.10
C GLN A 808 30.84 21.77 -47.08
N GLY A 809 31.15 20.49 -46.92
CA GLY A 809 30.17 19.42 -46.86
C GLY A 809 30.48 18.39 -45.78
N GLN A 810 29.43 17.87 -45.15
CA GLN A 810 29.49 16.85 -44.10
C GLN A 810 28.37 15.83 -44.32
N GLY A 811 28.64 14.54 -44.12
CA GLY A 811 27.62 13.51 -44.28
C GLY A 811 28.17 12.09 -44.38
N TYR A 812 27.27 11.11 -44.41
CA TYR A 812 27.61 9.68 -44.40
C TYR A 812 28.22 9.18 -45.71
N TYR A 813 28.08 9.95 -46.80
CA TYR A 813 28.80 9.69 -48.04
C TYR A 813 30.32 9.65 -47.82
N TYR A 814 30.86 10.53 -46.97
CA TYR A 814 32.29 10.60 -46.69
C TYR A 814 32.71 9.66 -45.58
N SER A 815 32.12 9.82 -44.39
CA SER A 815 32.35 8.95 -43.25
C SER A 815 31.32 9.22 -42.16
N LYS A 816 31.04 8.18 -41.37
CA LYS A 816 30.39 8.34 -40.07
C LYS A 816 31.38 8.97 -39.08
N ALA A 817 30.87 9.43 -37.93
CA ALA A 817 31.75 9.84 -36.85
C ALA A 817 32.56 8.64 -36.36
N VAL A 818 33.88 8.78 -36.27
CA VAL A 818 34.82 7.70 -35.91
C VAL A 818 35.75 8.12 -34.76
N PRO A 819 36.31 7.16 -33.99
CA PRO A 819 37.31 7.47 -32.98
C PRO A 819 38.54 8.19 -33.57
N ILE A 820 39.21 9.02 -32.77
CA ILE A 820 40.38 9.81 -33.22
C ILE A 820 41.48 8.98 -33.91
N ASN A 821 41.75 7.75 -33.44
CA ASN A 821 42.77 6.89 -34.06
C ASN A 821 42.38 6.44 -35.48
N GLU A 822 41.10 6.13 -35.69
CA GLU A 822 40.55 5.81 -37.02
C GLU A 822 40.49 7.07 -37.88
N TYR A 823 40.14 8.21 -37.29
CA TYR A 823 40.12 9.51 -37.97
C TYR A 823 41.50 9.92 -38.50
N LEU A 824 42.56 9.74 -37.72
CA LEU A 824 43.94 9.98 -38.15
C LEU A 824 44.35 9.07 -39.32
N SER A 825 43.90 7.81 -39.28
CA SER A 825 44.14 6.85 -40.37
C SER A 825 43.37 7.23 -41.64
N PHE A 826 42.13 7.71 -41.47
CA PHE A 826 41.27 8.21 -42.55
C PHE A 826 41.89 9.42 -43.24
N ILE A 827 42.35 10.44 -42.50
CA ILE A 827 43.04 11.60 -43.08
C ILE A 827 44.32 11.16 -43.82
N ALA A 828 45.13 10.30 -43.20
CA ALA A 828 46.38 9.84 -43.82
C ALA A 828 46.16 9.06 -45.15
N SER A 829 45.02 8.39 -45.29
CA SER A 829 44.67 7.66 -46.53
C SER A 829 44.29 8.57 -47.70
N GLN A 830 43.91 9.82 -47.44
CA GLN A 830 43.54 10.80 -48.46
C GLN A 830 44.76 11.44 -49.16
N PHE A 831 45.95 11.36 -48.52
CA PHE A 831 47.22 11.92 -49.02
C PHE A 831 48.14 10.87 -49.67
N LYS A 832 47.61 9.71 -50.09
CA LYS A 832 48.35 8.64 -50.78
C LYS A 832 48.03 8.52 -52.25
#